data_AF-A0A8H5D0X5-F1
#
_entry.id   AF-A0A8H5D0X5-F1
#
_cell.length_a   1.000
_cell.length_b   1.000
_cell.length_c   1.000
_cell.angle_alpha   90.00
_cell.angle_beta   90.00
_cell.angle_gamma   90.00
#
_symmetry.space_group_name_H-M   'P 1'
#
loop_
_entity.id
_entity.type
_entity.pdbx_description
1 polymer ?
#
loop_
_entity_poly.entity_id
_entity_poly.type
_entity_poly.pdbx_seq_one_letter_code
_entity_poly.pdbx_strand_id
1 'polypeptide(L)'
;MLASSYAPALGGRFFCIDSGCAFGGGSSINFMLYTRASASDFDDWEKLGNPGWGSKDLIPLAKKVENYQIPEGDPAVHGSTGPISVSRGGFDSSVGLDFVNTASRYDKDRKASPTADVNDFYNVNIYGPLHKQAKSHFAVGWHLLTLNLRYIDAETGRRSDVAHHFIYNLEDSDKKNLHILPNRRVVKVIFESNRAVGVQHGAREDFQNDKGSPLQVAYATRLVVLSSGAFGSPAILERSGIGAAHRLAEATVKQFVDLPGVGENYNDHNFHFDPYFASDDSDTIDGIFDFEGDAVNPHLTEWNEKGSGPVAHNGADAGIKLRPKSEQELEELGPSFRRIWQEFYVPSPDKPIAILCAFSGNFTSTPTPPGSKVFTMGFYTMYPLAKGYSHISSGLNPWAPVKLDPGALKDPADVALMRWVYKRSRELARRMKCYRGEIWVGHPVFPSATAGSTAKTATRLHPFGVDGPGIIYSAEDDDAIDEHVRATIGTLGGGHSLGTCAMKPRDTGGVVDPRLNVYGVENLKVADLSIAPRNVGANTYNTALIIGDYKAHLRPPPKDMRPQTSDVLGTTLNLEFEDMALSRSLLMGIFEAGFEKPSPIQEQAIPAALERRDILARAKNGTGKTAAFVIPLLARVDEGVRKGRNGIQACVLVPTRELALQTAQVCKTLSKHMGIEVMVTTGGTTLKDDILRLGQSVHVLVGTPGRILDLAGKGIADLSGCGVFVMDEADKLLSPEFGPVMEGLLGYMSPPAERDDKEAVGRQVMLFSATFPMIVKDFKDKHMHSPYEINLMDELTLKGVTQYYAFVEERQKVHCLNTLFSKLQINQSIIFCNSTNRVELLAKKITELGYSCFYSHAKMLQSHRNRVFHDFRSGTCRNLVCSDLLTRGIDIQAVNVVINFDFPKNAETYLHRIGRSGRFGHLGLAINLVTYEDRFNLDRIERELGTEITPIPKEVDRGLYVAPSGSEEEMRIAQQREAAQREQALRDQQAAQQQLLHQAQPQITHSQLQQVQQQAVLREQQLRALQLQQQQQTAMNGARR
;
A
#
# COMPACT_ATOMS: atom_id res chain seq x y z
N MET A 1 11.55 30.24 -9.83
CA MET A 1 12.97 30.53 -9.61
C MET A 1 13.22 30.96 -8.16
N LEU A 2 14.08 30.21 -7.47
CA LEU A 2 14.69 30.54 -6.18
C LEU A 2 16.16 30.87 -6.45
N ALA A 3 16.73 31.88 -5.78
CA ALA A 3 18.14 32.23 -5.94
C ALA A 3 18.89 31.97 -4.63
N SER A 4 20.05 31.34 -4.72
CA SER A 4 20.96 31.18 -3.59
C SER A 4 21.55 32.52 -3.15
N SER A 5 22.29 32.53 -2.05
CA SER A 5 23.32 33.56 -1.82
C SER A 5 24.53 33.34 -2.75
N TYR A 6 25.44 34.31 -2.84
CA TYR A 6 26.70 34.16 -3.58
C TYR A 6 27.43 32.88 -3.15
N ALA A 7 27.72 31.99 -4.11
CA ALA A 7 28.35 30.70 -3.83
C ALA A 7 29.83 30.71 -4.28
N PRO A 8 30.81 30.76 -3.34
CA PRO A 8 32.23 30.76 -3.70
C PRO A 8 32.65 29.54 -4.53
N ALA A 9 32.09 28.36 -4.22
CA ALA A 9 32.34 27.13 -4.97
C ALA A 9 31.87 27.18 -6.45
N LEU A 10 31.04 28.17 -6.81
CA LEU A 10 30.50 28.34 -8.16
C LEU A 10 31.06 29.60 -8.84
N GLY A 11 32.29 29.99 -8.50
CA GLY A 11 32.92 31.20 -9.07
C GLY A 11 32.27 32.50 -8.59
N GLY A 12 31.59 32.48 -7.44
CA GLY A 12 30.97 33.68 -6.86
C GLY A 12 29.72 34.16 -7.60
N ARG A 13 28.96 33.26 -8.23
CA ARG A 13 27.66 33.58 -8.83
C ARG A 13 26.49 33.20 -7.92
N PHE A 14 25.30 33.72 -8.27
CA PHE A 14 24.04 33.22 -7.75
C PHE A 14 23.67 31.91 -8.44
N PHE A 15 23.21 30.94 -7.67
CA PHE A 15 22.68 29.68 -8.18
C PHE A 15 21.16 29.74 -8.20
N CYS A 16 20.57 29.64 -9.39
CA CYS A 16 19.12 29.67 -9.58
C CYS A 16 18.57 28.25 -9.62
N ILE A 17 17.49 28.01 -8.88
CA ILE A 17 16.78 26.74 -8.83
C ILE A 17 15.33 26.94 -9.21
N ASP A 18 14.87 26.21 -10.22
CA ASP A 18 13.48 26.21 -10.64
C ASP A 18 12.69 25.06 -10.01
N SER A 19 11.45 25.36 -9.65
CA SER A 19 10.52 24.42 -9.03
C SER A 19 9.13 24.65 -9.60
N GLY A 20 8.33 23.57 -9.67
CA GLY A 20 6.97 23.58 -10.19
C GLY A 20 6.07 24.55 -9.43
N CYS A 21 5.62 25.61 -10.12
CA CYS A 21 4.73 26.62 -9.54
C CYS A 21 3.35 26.67 -10.22
N ALA A 22 2.88 25.50 -10.66
CA ALA A 22 1.58 25.26 -11.27
C ALA A 22 0.86 24.10 -10.55
N PHE A 23 -0.44 23.94 -10.78
CA PHE A 23 -1.14 22.74 -10.30
C PHE A 23 -0.54 21.48 -10.97
N GLY A 24 -0.33 20.42 -10.19
CA GLY A 24 0.50 19.26 -10.56
C GLY A 24 2.00 19.42 -10.26
N GLY A 25 2.46 20.62 -9.89
CA GLY A 25 3.85 20.86 -9.50
C GLY A 25 4.83 20.61 -10.65
N GLY A 26 5.88 19.84 -10.38
CA GLY A 26 6.91 19.52 -11.38
C GLY A 26 6.39 18.71 -12.56
N SER A 27 5.39 17.84 -12.37
CA SER A 27 4.88 16.98 -13.46
C SER A 27 4.31 17.77 -14.63
N SER A 28 3.84 19.00 -14.38
CA SER A 28 3.21 19.87 -15.38
C SER A 28 4.22 20.62 -16.25
N ILE A 29 5.48 20.74 -15.80
CA ILE A 29 6.49 21.59 -16.46
C ILE A 29 7.87 20.92 -16.65
N ASN A 30 8.10 19.75 -16.06
CA ASN A 30 9.39 19.05 -16.15
C ASN A 30 9.73 18.64 -17.60
N PHE A 31 10.95 18.13 -17.81
CA PHE A 31 11.40 17.61 -19.11
C PHE A 31 10.70 16.33 -19.57
N MET A 32 9.71 15.81 -18.84
CA MET A 32 9.01 14.55 -19.15
C MET A 32 9.93 13.33 -19.26
N LEU A 33 11.18 13.42 -18.81
CA LEU A 33 12.12 12.30 -18.80
C LEU A 33 11.66 11.21 -17.83
N TYR A 34 11.40 10.02 -18.34
CA TYR A 34 11.15 8.85 -17.51
C TYR A 34 12.47 8.16 -17.18
N THR A 35 12.82 8.20 -15.89
CA THR A 35 13.87 7.35 -15.34
C THR A 35 13.48 6.84 -13.96
N ARG A 36 14.07 5.71 -13.55
CA ARG A 36 13.79 5.05 -12.27
C ARG A 36 15.01 4.91 -11.38
N ALA A 37 14.71 5.03 -10.08
CA ALA A 37 15.53 4.66 -8.92
C ALA A 37 16.42 3.43 -9.17
N SER A 38 17.63 3.36 -8.63
CA SER A 38 18.27 2.05 -8.42
C SER A 38 17.62 1.38 -7.20
N ALA A 39 17.45 0.06 -7.21
CA ALA A 39 16.80 -0.66 -6.10
C ALA A 39 17.51 -0.38 -4.75
N SER A 40 18.85 -0.36 -4.77
CA SER A 40 19.66 -0.07 -3.59
C SER A 40 19.48 1.33 -3.01
N ASP A 41 18.93 2.29 -3.76
CA ASP A 41 18.61 3.63 -3.23
C ASP A 41 17.52 3.54 -2.16
N PHE A 42 16.49 2.74 -2.42
CA PHE A 42 15.39 2.50 -1.48
C PHE A 42 15.83 1.59 -0.34
N ASP A 43 16.66 0.58 -0.61
CA ASP A 43 17.20 -0.28 0.46
C ASP A 43 18.05 0.54 1.45
N ASP A 44 18.76 1.56 0.96
CA ASP A 44 19.48 2.49 1.83
C ASP A 44 18.54 3.35 2.69
N TRP A 45 17.34 3.68 2.19
CA TRP A 45 16.34 4.35 3.02
C TRP A 45 15.86 3.42 4.14
N GLU A 46 15.59 2.14 3.85
CA GLU A 46 15.20 1.14 4.86
C GLU A 46 16.29 0.95 5.92
N LYS A 47 17.56 0.84 5.51
CA LYS A 47 18.73 0.71 6.41
C LYS A 47 18.90 1.89 7.38
N LEU A 48 18.34 3.06 7.06
CA LEU A 48 18.34 4.23 7.95
C LEU A 48 17.24 4.19 9.02
N GLY A 49 16.62 3.03 9.26
CA GLY A 49 15.58 2.85 10.27
C GLY A 49 14.17 3.14 9.74
N ASN A 50 13.95 3.00 8.43
CA ASN A 50 12.68 3.29 7.77
C ASN A 50 12.02 2.01 7.21
N PRO A 51 11.48 1.12 8.07
CA PRO A 51 10.89 -0.14 7.62
C PRO A 51 9.69 0.07 6.69
N GLY A 52 9.68 -0.63 5.55
CA GLY A 52 8.67 -0.50 4.51
C GLY A 52 9.03 0.48 3.39
N TRP A 53 10.25 1.03 3.41
CA TRP A 53 10.77 1.92 2.37
C TRP A 53 11.89 1.27 1.52
N GLY A 54 12.05 -0.05 1.62
CA GLY A 54 13.01 -0.82 0.82
C GLY A 54 12.49 -1.10 -0.59
N SER A 55 13.37 -1.52 -1.50
CA SER A 55 13.02 -1.82 -2.89
C SER A 55 11.91 -2.86 -3.03
N LYS A 56 11.93 -3.90 -2.19
CA LYS A 56 10.91 -4.97 -2.11
C LYS A 56 9.48 -4.43 -1.89
N ASP A 57 9.38 -3.30 -1.20
CA ASP A 57 8.13 -2.65 -0.83
C ASP A 57 7.74 -1.62 -1.91
N LEU A 58 8.70 -0.79 -2.32
CA LEU A 58 8.45 0.37 -3.19
C LEU A 58 8.32 0.04 -4.69
N ILE A 59 9.00 -1.00 -5.20
CA ILE A 59 8.88 -1.38 -6.62
C ILE A 59 7.43 -1.75 -7.00
N PRO A 60 6.68 -2.53 -6.20
CA PRO A 60 5.24 -2.73 -6.41
C PRO A 60 4.43 -1.44 -6.55
N LEU A 61 4.74 -0.39 -5.79
CA LEU A 61 4.08 0.91 -5.92
C LEU A 61 4.42 1.58 -7.25
N ALA A 62 5.69 1.51 -7.65
CA ALA A 62 6.15 2.03 -8.92
C ALA A 62 5.40 1.40 -10.11
N LYS A 63 5.07 0.10 -10.01
CA LYS A 63 4.22 -0.60 -10.98
C LYS A 63 2.78 -0.12 -10.92
N LYS A 64 2.21 0.01 -9.73
CA LYS A 64 0.80 0.39 -9.55
C LYS A 64 0.46 1.74 -10.19
N VAL A 65 1.37 2.71 -10.11
CA VAL A 65 1.15 4.06 -10.68
C VAL A 65 1.35 4.13 -12.19
N GLU A 66 1.97 3.11 -12.79
CA GLU A 66 2.48 3.16 -14.15
C GLU A 66 1.58 2.44 -15.17
N ASN A 67 1.39 3.09 -16.32
CA ASN A 67 0.93 2.50 -17.56
C ASN A 67 2.06 2.53 -18.60
N TYR A 68 2.85 1.47 -18.60
CA TYR A 68 4.01 1.31 -19.45
C TYR A 68 3.58 0.86 -20.85
N GLN A 69 3.60 1.77 -21.81
CA GLN A 69 3.10 1.57 -23.18
C GLN A 69 4.19 1.04 -24.13
N ILE A 70 5.16 0.29 -23.59
CA ILE A 70 6.23 -0.35 -24.37
C ILE A 70 5.97 -1.86 -24.40
N PRO A 71 5.63 -2.44 -25.57
CA PRO A 71 5.26 -3.86 -25.66
C PRO A 71 6.34 -4.84 -25.17
N GLU A 72 7.62 -4.44 -25.28
CA GLU A 72 8.76 -5.26 -24.87
C GLU A 72 9.15 -5.11 -23.38
N GLY A 73 8.40 -4.32 -22.60
CA GLY A 73 8.67 -4.09 -21.19
C GLY A 73 8.56 -5.34 -20.32
N ASP A 74 9.44 -5.50 -19.34
CA ASP A 74 9.37 -6.61 -18.39
C ASP A 74 8.20 -6.41 -17.40
N PRO A 75 7.15 -7.26 -17.43
CA PRO A 75 6.00 -7.15 -16.53
C PRO A 75 6.37 -7.44 -15.07
N ALA A 76 7.55 -7.97 -14.78
CA ALA A 76 8.04 -8.14 -13.41
C ALA A 76 8.29 -6.79 -12.73
N VAL A 77 8.78 -5.79 -13.48
CA VAL A 77 9.18 -4.48 -12.94
C VAL A 77 8.32 -3.31 -13.44
N HIS A 78 7.54 -3.47 -14.51
CA HIS A 78 6.62 -2.44 -15.02
C HIS A 78 5.15 -2.73 -14.76
N GLY A 79 4.36 -1.67 -14.63
CA GLY A 79 2.89 -1.73 -14.61
C GLY A 79 2.30 -1.36 -15.95
N SER A 80 1.14 -1.93 -16.31
CA SER A 80 0.47 -1.68 -17.60
C SER A 80 -0.95 -1.15 -17.45
N THR A 81 -1.34 -0.74 -16.24
CA THR A 81 -2.73 -0.37 -15.91
C THR A 81 -2.84 0.84 -15.00
N GLY A 82 -1.71 1.43 -14.60
CA GLY A 82 -1.69 2.60 -13.73
C GLY A 82 -2.18 3.86 -14.45
N PRO A 83 -2.39 4.96 -13.71
CA PRO A 83 -2.88 6.19 -14.32
C PRO A 83 -1.81 6.95 -15.12
N ILE A 84 -0.51 6.79 -14.82
CA ILE A 84 0.55 7.58 -15.47
C ILE A 84 1.13 6.84 -16.67
N SER A 85 0.85 7.33 -17.88
CA SER A 85 1.39 6.78 -19.12
C SER A 85 2.89 7.06 -19.27
N VAL A 86 3.61 6.06 -19.78
CA VAL A 86 5.02 6.14 -20.13
C VAL A 86 5.21 5.53 -21.51
N SER A 87 5.81 6.28 -22.44
CA SER A 87 5.99 5.84 -23.82
C SER A 87 7.29 6.35 -24.45
N ARG A 88 7.49 6.06 -25.74
CA ARG A 88 8.54 6.66 -26.55
C ARG A 88 8.17 8.06 -27.07
N GLY A 89 6.99 8.59 -26.76
CA GLY A 89 6.51 9.82 -27.39
C GLY A 89 6.19 9.63 -28.89
N GLY A 90 5.95 10.73 -29.58
CA GLY A 90 5.44 10.73 -30.96
C GLY A 90 6.48 11.00 -32.06
N PHE A 91 7.78 11.03 -31.73
CA PHE A 91 8.85 11.42 -32.65
C PHE A 91 10.19 10.77 -32.26
N ASP A 92 10.98 10.38 -33.25
CA ASP A 92 12.35 9.88 -33.07
C ASP A 92 13.32 10.78 -33.84
N SER A 93 14.25 11.43 -33.14
CA SER A 93 15.25 12.29 -33.79
C SER A 93 16.41 11.48 -34.38
N SER A 94 17.00 11.98 -35.48
CA SER A 94 18.25 11.42 -36.01
C SER A 94 19.46 11.61 -35.08
N VAL A 95 19.44 12.62 -34.20
CA VAL A 95 20.51 12.87 -33.21
C VAL A 95 20.59 11.73 -32.20
N GLY A 96 19.46 11.29 -31.64
CA GLY A 96 19.42 10.17 -30.69
C GLY A 96 19.90 8.86 -31.29
N LEU A 97 19.48 8.59 -32.52
CA LEU A 97 19.92 7.43 -33.28
C LEU A 97 21.43 7.44 -33.50
N ASP A 98 21.98 8.59 -33.89
CA ASP A 98 23.41 8.77 -34.12
C ASP A 98 24.24 8.62 -32.83
N PHE A 99 23.73 9.12 -31.70
CA PHE A 99 24.34 8.92 -30.39
C PHE A 99 24.53 7.44 -30.06
N VAL A 100 23.47 6.62 -30.17
CA VAL A 100 23.53 5.18 -29.84
C VAL A 100 24.42 4.43 -30.84
N ASN A 101 24.29 4.73 -32.13
CA ASN A 101 25.10 4.10 -33.18
C ASN A 101 26.59 4.44 -33.05
N THR A 102 26.92 5.65 -32.64
CA THR A 102 28.29 6.07 -32.39
C THR A 102 28.83 5.42 -31.12
N ALA A 103 28.06 5.46 -30.03
CA ALA A 103 28.42 4.85 -28.76
C ALA A 103 28.73 3.35 -28.88
N SER A 104 27.87 2.59 -29.59
CA SER A 104 28.06 1.14 -29.80
C SER A 104 29.34 0.74 -30.56
N ARG A 105 29.96 1.68 -31.29
CA ARG A 105 31.21 1.45 -32.01
C ARG A 105 32.42 2.05 -31.28
N TYR A 106 32.22 3.17 -30.60
CA TYR A 106 33.26 3.92 -29.90
C TYR A 106 33.53 3.40 -28.48
N ASP A 107 32.49 3.29 -27.63
CA ASP A 107 32.61 2.80 -26.26
C ASP A 107 32.50 1.27 -26.24
N LYS A 108 33.64 0.61 -26.47
CA LYS A 108 33.73 -0.86 -26.52
C LYS A 108 33.58 -1.54 -25.14
N ASP A 109 33.70 -0.77 -24.06
CA ASP A 109 33.66 -1.28 -22.67
C ASP A 109 32.24 -1.32 -22.10
N ARG A 110 31.30 -0.60 -22.73
CA ARG A 110 29.89 -0.55 -22.36
C ARG A 110 29.03 -1.15 -23.45
N LYS A 111 27.95 -1.82 -23.05
CA LYS A 111 27.09 -2.51 -24.01
C LYS A 111 26.06 -1.54 -24.57
N ALA A 112 25.87 -1.55 -25.89
CA ALA A 112 24.59 -1.18 -26.47
C ALA A 112 23.78 -2.47 -26.62
N SER A 113 22.62 -2.55 -25.97
CA SER A 113 21.80 -3.76 -25.98
C SER A 113 20.46 -3.47 -26.63
N PRO A 114 19.97 -4.30 -27.56
CA PRO A 114 18.67 -4.13 -28.19
C PRO A 114 17.46 -4.42 -27.30
N THR A 115 17.67 -5.04 -26.14
CA THR A 115 16.60 -5.58 -25.30
C THR A 115 16.76 -5.23 -23.82
N ALA A 116 17.81 -4.51 -23.43
CA ALA A 116 18.02 -4.17 -22.03
C ALA A 116 17.31 -2.86 -21.70
N ASP A 117 16.49 -2.89 -20.65
CA ASP A 117 15.88 -1.71 -20.07
C ASP A 117 16.81 -1.11 -19.02
N VAL A 118 17.05 0.20 -19.11
CA VAL A 118 17.87 0.96 -18.15
C VAL A 118 17.06 1.49 -16.96
N ASN A 119 15.74 1.28 -16.97
CA ASN A 119 14.79 1.69 -15.95
C ASN A 119 14.21 0.50 -15.16
N ASP A 120 14.87 -0.66 -15.23
CA ASP A 120 14.48 -1.89 -14.54
C ASP A 120 14.89 -1.94 -13.05
N PHE A 121 15.38 -0.83 -12.49
CA PHE A 121 15.96 -0.65 -11.15
C PHE A 121 17.38 -1.24 -10.93
N TYR A 122 17.95 -1.97 -11.88
CA TYR A 122 19.22 -2.71 -11.65
C TYR A 122 20.31 -2.39 -12.67
N ASN A 123 19.95 -2.10 -13.92
CA ASN A 123 20.90 -1.97 -15.01
C ASN A 123 21.64 -0.62 -15.01
N VAL A 124 22.96 -0.70 -15.21
CA VAL A 124 23.87 0.43 -15.45
C VAL A 124 24.87 0.07 -16.55
N ASN A 125 25.54 1.08 -17.12
CA ASN A 125 26.50 0.93 -18.23
C ASN A 125 25.90 0.29 -19.49
N ILE A 126 24.65 0.63 -19.76
CA ILE A 126 23.92 0.20 -20.95
C ILE A 126 23.47 1.45 -21.70
N TYR A 127 23.88 1.57 -22.96
CA TYR A 127 23.24 2.47 -23.91
C TYR A 127 21.91 1.85 -24.33
N GLY A 128 20.85 2.65 -24.30
CA GLY A 128 19.45 2.21 -24.27
C GLY A 128 18.99 1.48 -25.52
N PRO A 129 17.76 0.93 -25.48
CA PRO A 129 17.47 -0.25 -26.28
C PRO A 129 17.43 -0.01 -27.79
N LEU A 130 18.35 -0.67 -28.51
CA LEU A 130 18.35 -0.89 -29.97
C LEU A 130 17.23 -1.86 -30.41
N HIS A 131 15.92 -1.58 -30.24
CA HIS A 131 14.91 -2.56 -30.70
C HIS A 131 14.82 -2.64 -32.24
N LYS A 132 14.52 -3.85 -32.76
CA LYS A 132 14.15 -4.09 -34.17
C LYS A 132 12.63 -3.92 -34.33
N GLN A 133 12.18 -3.08 -35.26
CA GLN A 133 10.79 -3.13 -35.72
C GLN A 133 10.58 -4.30 -36.71
N ALA A 134 9.51 -5.07 -36.53
CA ALA A 134 9.07 -6.05 -37.51
C ALA A 134 8.12 -5.39 -38.53
N LYS A 135 8.58 -5.28 -39.78
CA LYS A 135 7.85 -5.08 -41.06
C LYS A 135 6.84 -3.90 -41.13
N SER A 136 7.25 -2.81 -41.80
CA SER A 136 6.36 -2.01 -42.65
C SER A 136 6.79 -2.18 -44.12
N HIS A 137 5.83 -2.13 -45.05
CA HIS A 137 5.95 -2.63 -46.43
C HIS A 137 6.73 -1.73 -47.40
N PHE A 138 7.41 -0.69 -46.93
CA PHE A 138 8.23 0.18 -47.78
C PHE A 138 9.55 0.54 -47.07
N ALA A 139 10.65 0.28 -47.77
CA ALA A 139 12.05 0.54 -47.41
C ALA A 139 12.68 -0.37 -46.31
N VAL A 140 13.71 -1.10 -46.72
CA VAL A 140 14.60 -1.88 -45.87
C VAL A 140 15.51 -0.90 -45.12
N GLY A 141 15.19 -0.58 -43.87
CA GLY A 141 15.98 0.34 -43.04
C GLY A 141 15.89 -0.02 -41.56
N TRP A 142 17.05 -0.09 -40.89
CA TRP A 142 17.17 -0.32 -39.45
C TRP A 142 16.56 0.86 -38.68
N HIS A 143 15.35 0.73 -38.14
CA HIS A 143 14.76 1.72 -37.24
C HIS A 143 15.15 1.30 -35.82
N LEU A 144 16.06 2.05 -35.21
CA LEU A 144 16.72 1.76 -33.94
C LEU A 144 16.31 2.82 -32.91
N LEU A 145 15.93 2.35 -31.73
CA LEU A 145 15.08 3.08 -30.79
C LEU A 145 15.89 3.70 -29.64
N THR A 146 15.34 4.76 -29.05
CA THR A 146 16.05 5.71 -28.19
C THR A 146 15.93 5.37 -26.69
N LEU A 147 16.91 5.78 -25.87
CA LEU A 147 16.98 5.41 -24.43
C LEU A 147 15.91 6.11 -23.57
N ASN A 148 15.51 7.32 -23.93
CA ASN A 148 14.66 8.11 -23.04
C ASN A 148 13.20 7.81 -23.32
N LEU A 149 12.61 7.01 -22.44
CA LEU A 149 11.16 6.99 -22.31
C LEU A 149 10.69 8.30 -21.69
N ARG A 150 9.40 8.58 -21.89
CA ARG A 150 8.82 9.87 -21.59
C ARG A 150 7.52 9.68 -20.84
N TYR A 151 7.24 10.62 -19.93
CA TYR A 151 5.91 10.83 -19.36
C TYR A 151 5.00 11.52 -20.38
N ILE A 152 4.81 10.85 -21.51
CA ILE A 152 3.96 11.23 -22.62
C ILE A 152 3.14 10.00 -22.95
N ASP A 153 1.84 10.19 -23.12
CA ASP A 153 0.93 9.15 -23.55
C ASP A 153 1.10 8.87 -25.06
N ALA A 154 1.29 7.60 -25.43
CA ALA A 154 1.59 7.17 -26.78
C ALA A 154 0.44 7.42 -27.78
N GLU A 155 -0.80 7.41 -27.29
CA GLU A 155 -1.99 7.53 -28.14
C GLU A 155 -2.35 9.00 -28.37
N THR A 156 -2.27 9.81 -27.33
CA THR A 156 -2.68 11.22 -27.37
C THR A 156 -1.54 12.19 -27.65
N GLY A 157 -0.28 11.75 -27.50
CA GLY A 157 0.90 12.62 -27.59
C GLY A 157 0.99 13.66 -26.48
N ARG A 158 0.19 13.52 -25.41
CA ARG A 158 0.09 14.49 -24.31
C ARG A 158 0.95 14.10 -23.12
N ARG A 159 1.40 15.12 -22.38
CA ARG A 159 2.10 14.98 -21.10
C ARG A 159 1.26 14.18 -20.09
N SER A 160 1.92 13.31 -19.33
CA SER A 160 1.31 12.55 -18.22
C SER A 160 1.59 13.22 -16.87
N ASP A 161 0.79 14.23 -16.53
CA ASP A 161 0.88 14.96 -15.26
C ASP A 161 -0.09 14.44 -14.17
N VAL A 162 0.22 14.68 -12.89
CA VAL A 162 -0.62 14.16 -11.81
C VAL A 162 -2.00 14.82 -11.73
N ALA A 163 -2.17 16.06 -12.19
CA ALA A 163 -3.44 16.77 -12.05
C ALA A 163 -4.50 16.15 -12.97
N HIS A 164 -4.18 15.91 -14.24
CA HIS A 164 -5.10 15.24 -15.16
C HIS A 164 -5.39 13.81 -14.71
N HIS A 165 -4.37 13.08 -14.27
CA HIS A 165 -4.47 11.64 -14.04
C HIS A 165 -4.96 11.21 -12.66
N PHE A 166 -4.93 12.08 -11.64
CA PHE A 166 -5.45 11.77 -10.30
C PHE A 166 -6.58 12.68 -9.82
N ILE A 167 -6.79 13.84 -10.46
CA ILE A 167 -7.73 14.86 -9.97
C ILE A 167 -8.81 15.18 -10.99
N TYR A 168 -8.45 15.62 -12.19
CA TYR A 168 -9.44 16.09 -13.17
C TYR A 168 -10.30 14.95 -13.74
N ASN A 169 -9.75 13.74 -13.81
CA ASN A 169 -10.44 12.55 -14.31
C ASN A 169 -11.33 11.84 -13.27
N LEU A 170 -11.45 12.37 -12.04
CA LEU A 170 -12.38 11.81 -11.04
C LEU A 170 -13.83 11.90 -11.52
N GLU A 171 -14.65 10.90 -11.17
CA GLU A 171 -16.09 10.92 -11.44
C GLU A 171 -16.79 12.04 -10.65
N ASP A 172 -17.96 12.50 -11.13
CA ASP A 172 -18.69 13.62 -10.49
C ASP A 172 -19.12 13.32 -9.05
N SER A 173 -19.29 12.04 -8.68
CA SER A 173 -19.51 11.59 -7.31
C SER A 173 -18.31 11.87 -6.40
N ASP A 174 -17.10 11.54 -6.86
CA ASP A 174 -15.83 11.70 -6.12
C ASP A 174 -15.33 13.14 -6.10
N LYS A 175 -15.80 13.98 -7.04
CA LYS A 175 -15.52 15.42 -7.05
C LYS A 175 -16.27 16.17 -5.95
N LYS A 176 -17.43 15.68 -5.48
CA LYS A 176 -18.28 16.40 -4.51
C LYS A 176 -17.61 16.63 -3.15
N ASN A 177 -16.66 15.78 -2.77
CA ASN A 177 -15.90 15.88 -1.52
C ASN A 177 -14.47 16.43 -1.70
N LEU A 178 -14.11 16.86 -2.91
CA LEU A 178 -12.79 17.44 -3.21
C LEU A 178 -12.91 18.95 -3.46
N HIS A 179 -12.21 19.73 -2.63
CA HIS A 179 -12.12 21.19 -2.79
C HIS A 179 -10.72 21.59 -3.25
N ILE A 180 -10.63 22.29 -4.39
CA ILE A 180 -9.36 22.76 -4.95
C ILE A 180 -9.35 24.29 -4.86
N LEU A 181 -8.35 24.84 -4.17
CA LEU A 181 -8.14 26.28 -4.03
C LEU A 181 -6.86 26.69 -4.79
N PRO A 182 -6.93 26.93 -6.10
CA PRO A 182 -5.77 27.36 -6.87
C PRO A 182 -5.34 28.77 -6.46
N ASN A 183 -4.12 29.17 -6.85
CA ASN A 183 -3.55 30.50 -6.61
C ASN A 183 -3.47 30.91 -5.13
N ARG A 184 -3.50 29.94 -4.21
CA ARG A 184 -3.26 30.13 -2.78
C ARG A 184 -1.88 29.62 -2.39
N ARG A 185 -1.18 30.36 -1.53
CA ARG A 185 0.06 29.91 -0.91
C ARG A 185 -0.19 29.64 0.56
N VAL A 186 0.14 28.42 1.00
CA VAL A 186 0.10 28.04 2.42
C VAL A 186 1.26 28.72 3.15
N VAL A 187 0.94 29.39 4.26
CA VAL A 187 1.88 30.15 5.09
C VAL A 187 2.43 29.27 6.20
N LYS A 188 1.54 28.73 7.03
CA LYS A 188 1.87 27.93 8.21
C LYS A 188 0.72 26.99 8.56
N VAL A 189 1.03 25.97 9.35
CA VAL A 189 0.09 25.08 10.02
C VAL A 189 -0.40 25.77 11.30
N ILE A 190 -1.69 25.58 11.61
CA ILE A 190 -2.31 26.04 12.84
C ILE A 190 -2.41 24.86 13.80
N PHE A 191 -2.00 25.08 15.05
CA PHE A 191 -1.99 24.07 16.10
C PHE A 191 -2.91 24.46 17.25
N GLU A 192 -3.61 23.46 17.79
CA GLU A 192 -4.21 23.49 19.12
C GLU A 192 -3.44 22.51 19.99
N SER A 193 -2.75 23.02 21.02
CA SER A 193 -1.73 22.27 21.74
C SER A 193 -0.66 21.72 20.78
N ASN A 194 -0.59 20.40 20.58
CA ASN A 194 0.32 19.72 19.66
C ASN A 194 -0.36 19.16 18.40
N ARG A 195 -1.68 19.31 18.24
CA ARG A 195 -2.45 18.78 17.11
C ARG A 195 -2.59 19.82 16.01
N ALA A 196 -2.25 19.45 14.78
CA ALA A 196 -2.53 20.27 13.61
C ALA A 196 -4.04 20.31 13.33
N VAL A 197 -4.63 21.50 13.33
CA VAL A 197 -6.08 21.72 13.15
C VAL A 197 -6.43 22.48 11.87
N GLY A 198 -5.44 22.85 11.07
CA GLY A 198 -5.65 23.55 9.82
C GLY A 198 -4.40 24.21 9.27
N VAL A 199 -4.58 24.97 8.20
CA VAL A 199 -3.52 25.75 7.55
C VAL A 199 -3.98 27.18 7.31
N GLN A 200 -3.06 28.11 7.52
CA GLN A 200 -3.24 29.49 7.10
C GLN A 200 -2.72 29.66 5.67
N HIS A 201 -3.49 30.31 4.80
CA HIS A 201 -3.12 30.56 3.41
C HIS A 201 -3.49 31.98 2.96
N GLY A 202 -2.77 32.48 1.96
CA GLY A 202 -2.99 33.79 1.35
C GLY A 202 -3.10 33.71 -0.17
N ALA A 203 -3.61 34.77 -0.79
CA ALA A 203 -3.46 34.94 -2.23
C ALA A 203 -1.98 35.11 -2.58
N ARG A 204 -1.60 34.59 -3.75
CA ARG A 204 -0.27 34.78 -4.33
C ARG A 204 -0.05 36.26 -4.71
N GLU A 205 1.09 36.84 -4.32
CA GLU A 205 1.39 38.26 -4.59
C GLU A 205 1.67 38.57 -6.07
N ASP A 206 2.04 37.55 -6.85
CA ASP A 206 2.23 37.65 -8.29
C ASP A 206 0.90 37.61 -9.09
N PHE A 207 -0.23 37.38 -8.43
CA PHE A 207 -1.56 37.52 -9.00
C PHE A 207 -2.17 38.87 -8.62
N GLN A 208 -2.22 39.82 -9.56
CA GLN A 208 -2.54 41.23 -9.30
C GLN A 208 -3.91 41.47 -8.65
N ASN A 209 -4.91 40.63 -8.93
CA ASN A 209 -6.30 40.89 -8.52
C ASN A 209 -6.56 40.78 -7.01
N ASP A 210 -5.71 40.09 -6.25
CA ASP A 210 -5.93 39.79 -4.82
C ASP A 210 -4.80 40.28 -3.90
N LYS A 211 -3.88 41.12 -4.42
CA LYS A 211 -2.72 41.60 -3.66
C LYS A 211 -3.17 42.38 -2.41
N GLY A 212 -2.71 41.96 -1.24
CA GLY A 212 -3.07 42.56 0.05
C GLY A 212 -4.33 41.97 0.71
N SER A 213 -4.93 40.92 0.13
CA SER A 213 -6.02 40.18 0.78
C SER A 213 -5.59 39.59 2.13
N PRO A 214 -6.45 39.60 3.16
CA PRO A 214 -6.13 39.02 4.46
C PRO A 214 -5.88 37.51 4.35
N LEU A 215 -4.98 37.00 5.20
CA LEU A 215 -4.75 35.57 5.32
C LEU A 215 -6.01 34.88 5.83
N GLN A 216 -6.34 33.74 5.23
CA GLN A 216 -7.48 32.90 5.57
C GLN A 216 -7.00 31.61 6.24
N VAL A 217 -7.89 30.93 6.95
CA VAL A 217 -7.61 29.64 7.58
C VAL A 217 -8.56 28.59 7.01
N ALA A 218 -7.99 27.49 6.53
CA ALA A 218 -8.71 26.28 6.19
C ALA A 218 -8.50 25.27 7.33
N TYR A 219 -9.58 24.93 8.04
CA TYR A 219 -9.53 23.98 9.15
C TYR A 219 -9.58 22.53 8.64
N ALA A 220 -8.87 21.65 9.34
CA ALA A 220 -8.81 20.22 9.07
C ALA A 220 -9.25 19.46 10.32
N THR A 221 -10.32 18.67 10.20
CA THR A 221 -10.84 17.86 11.32
C THR A 221 -9.97 16.64 11.60
N ARG A 222 -9.35 16.07 10.56
CA ARG A 222 -8.58 14.81 10.64
C ARG A 222 -7.08 14.99 10.47
N LEU A 223 -6.63 15.50 9.32
CA LEU A 223 -5.23 15.44 8.93
C LEU A 223 -4.83 16.64 8.09
N VAL A 224 -3.64 17.17 8.37
CA VAL A 224 -2.93 18.10 7.49
C VAL A 224 -1.78 17.35 6.83
N VAL A 225 -1.67 17.44 5.50
CA VAL A 225 -0.55 16.88 4.73
C VAL A 225 0.15 18.01 3.99
N LEU A 226 1.45 18.15 4.22
CA LEU A 226 2.30 19.06 3.46
C LEU A 226 2.92 18.30 2.28
N SER A 227 2.56 18.73 1.08
CA SER A 227 3.13 18.25 -0.20
C SER A 227 3.60 19.45 -1.04
N SER A 228 4.33 20.37 -0.40
CA SER A 228 4.80 21.64 -1.00
C SER A 228 6.23 21.56 -1.53
N GLY A 229 6.78 20.36 -1.65
CA GLY A 229 8.10 20.08 -2.20
C GLY A 229 9.26 20.45 -1.27
N ALA A 230 10.48 20.19 -1.74
CA ALA A 230 11.72 20.36 -0.96
C ALA A 230 11.98 21.80 -0.46
N PHE A 231 11.31 22.81 -1.00
CA PHE A 231 11.46 24.20 -0.53
C PHE A 231 10.23 24.68 0.24
N GLY A 232 9.03 24.32 -0.20
CA GLY A 232 7.79 24.79 0.41
C GLY A 232 7.48 24.11 1.74
N SER A 233 7.65 22.79 1.82
CA SER A 233 7.34 22.00 3.02
C SER A 233 8.19 22.42 4.24
N PRO A 234 9.54 22.51 4.17
CA PRO A 234 10.32 23.01 5.30
C PRO A 234 9.97 24.46 5.66
N ALA A 235 9.75 25.33 4.67
CA ALA A 235 9.40 26.73 4.93
C ALA A 235 8.06 26.90 5.66
N ILE A 236 7.07 26.04 5.37
CA ILE A 236 5.80 26.00 6.09
C ILE A 236 6.02 25.52 7.52
N LEU A 237 6.80 24.46 7.73
CA LEU A 237 7.14 23.96 9.08
C LEU A 237 7.84 25.04 9.91
N GLU A 238 8.85 25.72 9.35
CA GLU A 238 9.59 26.77 10.03
C GLU A 238 8.69 27.93 10.44
N ARG A 239 7.83 28.43 9.55
CA ARG A 239 6.84 29.48 9.89
C ARG A 239 5.78 29.04 10.89
N SER A 240 5.62 27.73 11.07
CA SER A 240 4.75 27.15 12.09
C SER A 240 5.46 26.97 13.45
N GLY A 241 6.73 27.37 13.55
CA GLY A 241 7.53 27.24 14.76
C GLY A 241 8.24 25.89 14.88
N ILE A 242 8.29 25.08 13.83
CA ILE A 242 8.94 23.76 13.84
C ILE A 242 10.27 23.86 13.10
N GLY A 243 11.39 23.71 13.81
CA GLY A 243 12.73 23.90 13.25
C GLY A 243 13.80 24.13 14.32
N ALA A 244 15.04 24.42 13.90
CA ALA A 244 16.12 24.75 14.82
C ALA A 244 15.90 26.10 15.52
N ALA A 245 16.11 26.17 16.84
CA ALA A 245 15.84 27.37 17.63
C ALA A 245 16.51 28.63 17.08
N HIS A 246 17.79 28.54 16.72
CA HIS A 246 18.57 29.66 16.20
C HIS A 246 18.08 30.13 14.81
N ARG A 247 17.71 29.19 13.91
CA ARG A 247 17.17 29.52 12.58
C ARG A 247 15.82 30.23 12.67
N LEU A 248 14.94 29.73 13.53
CA LEU A 248 13.62 30.34 13.74
C LEU A 248 13.74 31.74 14.35
N ALA A 249 14.65 31.93 15.31
CA ALA A 249 14.92 33.22 15.91
C ALA A 249 15.42 34.26 14.87
N GLU A 250 16.32 33.88 13.96
CA GLU A 250 16.77 34.75 12.86
C GLU A 250 15.61 35.23 11.97
N ALA A 251 14.57 34.40 11.80
CA ALA A 251 13.39 34.71 11.02
C ALA A 251 12.26 35.38 11.85
N THR A 252 12.51 35.70 13.12
CA THR A 252 11.50 36.23 14.06
C THR A 252 10.32 35.28 14.27
N VAL A 253 10.59 33.97 14.31
CA VAL A 253 9.61 32.92 14.65
C VAL A 253 9.95 32.33 16.02
N LYS A 254 8.94 32.25 16.89
CA LYS A 254 9.09 31.55 18.18
C LYS A 254 9.11 30.04 17.93
N GLN A 255 10.13 29.36 18.46
CA GLN A 255 10.18 27.91 18.40
C GLN A 255 9.03 27.29 19.21
N PHE A 256 8.36 26.36 18.56
CA PHE A 256 7.29 25.53 19.10
C PHE A 256 7.76 24.08 19.25
N VAL A 257 8.40 23.51 18.22
CA VAL A 257 9.03 22.18 18.29
C VAL A 257 10.47 22.25 17.80
N ASP A 258 11.38 21.70 18.59
CA ASP A 258 12.78 21.57 18.21
C ASP A 258 12.97 20.37 17.28
N LEU A 259 13.18 20.70 16.00
CA LEU A 259 13.53 19.79 14.92
C LEU A 259 14.61 20.43 14.05
N PRO A 260 15.89 20.36 14.45
CA PRO A 260 16.95 21.05 13.74
C PRO A 260 17.22 20.54 12.33
N GLY A 261 16.68 19.37 11.96
CA GLY A 261 16.77 18.85 10.59
C GLY A 261 15.86 19.52 9.57
N VAL A 262 14.89 20.35 9.98
CA VAL A 262 13.99 21.05 9.06
C VAL A 262 14.79 22.07 8.23
N GLY A 263 14.71 21.94 6.90
CA GLY A 263 15.42 22.80 5.96
C GLY A 263 16.87 22.38 5.70
N GLU A 264 17.42 21.44 6.48
CA GLU A 264 18.78 20.93 6.32
C GLU A 264 18.83 19.75 5.34
N ASN A 265 20.02 19.27 4.98
CA ASN A 265 20.19 18.09 4.11
C ASN A 265 19.49 18.27 2.74
N TYR A 266 19.52 19.48 2.19
CA TYR A 266 19.10 19.69 0.82
C TYR A 266 20.05 18.96 -0.13
N ASN A 267 19.48 18.15 -1.01
CA ASN A 267 20.18 17.42 -2.07
C ASN A 267 19.52 17.73 -3.41
N ASP A 268 20.32 17.67 -4.47
CA ASP A 268 19.89 17.77 -5.86
C ASP A 268 20.88 17.01 -6.75
N HIS A 269 20.72 17.10 -8.08
CA HIS A 269 21.69 16.63 -9.06
C HIS A 269 22.46 17.80 -9.66
N ASN A 270 23.80 17.71 -9.73
CA ASN A 270 24.62 18.71 -10.42
C ASN A 270 24.48 18.50 -11.93
N PHE A 271 23.84 19.43 -12.64
CA PHE A 271 23.49 19.27 -14.05
C PHE A 271 24.27 20.23 -14.97
N HIS A 272 24.72 19.75 -16.14
CA HIS A 272 25.45 20.53 -17.16
C HIS A 272 24.99 20.19 -18.58
N PHE A 273 25.05 21.19 -19.47
CA PHE A 273 24.77 21.06 -20.91
C PHE A 273 25.93 21.60 -21.75
N ASP A 274 26.32 20.84 -22.78
CA ASP A 274 27.35 21.21 -23.75
C ASP A 274 26.74 21.30 -25.17
N PRO A 275 26.66 22.49 -25.80
CA PRO A 275 26.01 22.66 -27.09
C PRO A 275 26.98 22.53 -28.28
N TYR A 276 26.53 21.86 -29.34
CA TYR A 276 27.30 21.55 -30.54
C TYR A 276 26.51 21.89 -31.81
N PHE A 277 27.20 22.36 -32.85
CA PHE A 277 26.58 22.48 -34.16
C PHE A 277 26.26 21.09 -34.72
N ALA A 278 25.03 20.92 -35.19
CA ALA A 278 24.57 19.75 -35.92
C ALA A 278 24.63 20.00 -37.44
N SER A 279 24.43 18.95 -38.22
CA SER A 279 24.37 19.03 -39.67
C SER A 279 22.99 19.49 -40.14
N ASP A 280 22.92 20.10 -41.33
CA ASP A 280 21.65 20.61 -41.87
C ASP A 280 20.59 19.51 -42.10
N ASP A 281 21.03 18.26 -42.29
CA ASP A 281 20.17 17.07 -42.40
C ASP A 281 19.77 16.46 -41.04
N SER A 282 20.16 17.08 -39.92
CA SER A 282 19.78 16.63 -38.58
C SER A 282 18.39 17.09 -38.20
N ASP A 283 17.60 16.17 -37.65
CA ASP A 283 16.31 16.47 -37.07
C ASP A 283 16.52 17.06 -35.67
N THR A 284 16.29 18.37 -35.56
CA THR A 284 16.38 19.11 -34.30
C THR A 284 15.11 19.92 -34.07
N ILE A 285 14.82 20.18 -32.80
CA ILE A 285 13.66 20.95 -32.35
C ILE A 285 13.95 22.45 -32.14
N ASP A 286 15.12 22.93 -32.57
CA ASP A 286 15.54 24.35 -32.43
C ASP A 286 14.48 25.33 -32.99
N GLY A 287 13.98 25.06 -34.20
CA GLY A 287 12.96 25.91 -34.84
C GLY A 287 11.62 25.97 -34.09
N ILE A 288 11.35 25.02 -33.20
CA ILE A 288 10.19 25.04 -32.30
C ILE A 288 10.48 25.94 -31.08
N PHE A 289 11.70 25.89 -30.53
CA PHE A 289 12.12 26.72 -29.39
C PHE A 289 12.29 28.19 -29.76
N ASP A 290 12.79 28.47 -30.96
CA ASP A 290 13.01 29.84 -31.44
C ASP A 290 11.71 30.53 -31.89
N PHE A 291 10.56 29.82 -31.89
CA PHE A 291 9.26 30.29 -32.34
C PHE A 291 9.32 30.96 -33.73
N GLU A 292 10.06 30.37 -34.68
CA GLU A 292 10.23 30.90 -36.03
C GLU A 292 8.93 30.85 -36.86
N GLY A 293 8.04 31.82 -36.67
CA GLY A 293 6.88 32.11 -37.54
C GLY A 293 5.96 30.92 -37.87
N ASP A 294 5.58 30.79 -39.15
CA ASP A 294 4.66 29.74 -39.66
C ASP A 294 5.24 28.31 -39.60
N ALA A 295 6.52 28.13 -39.20
CA ALA A 295 7.18 26.82 -39.18
C ALA A 295 6.69 25.89 -38.05
N VAL A 296 6.12 26.42 -36.98
CA VAL A 296 5.59 25.62 -35.85
C VAL A 296 4.19 25.07 -36.14
N ASN A 297 3.40 25.77 -36.96
CA ASN A 297 2.00 25.43 -37.25
C ASN A 297 1.83 24.01 -37.83
N PRO A 298 2.64 23.52 -38.79
CA PRO A 298 2.54 22.16 -39.28
C PRO A 298 2.73 21.11 -38.18
N HIS A 299 3.68 21.33 -37.26
CA HIS A 299 3.94 20.42 -36.14
C HIS A 299 2.82 20.43 -35.10
N LEU A 300 2.20 21.59 -34.85
CA LEU A 300 1.02 21.69 -33.98
C LEU A 300 -0.20 21.01 -34.61
N THR A 301 -0.41 21.14 -35.92
CA THR A 301 -1.48 20.45 -36.64
C THR A 301 -1.29 18.94 -36.56
N GLU A 302 -0.07 18.45 -36.82
CA GLU A 302 0.24 17.02 -36.70
C GLU A 302 -0.04 16.50 -35.28
N TRP A 303 0.41 17.24 -34.26
CA TRP A 303 0.20 16.88 -32.86
C TRP A 303 -1.29 16.83 -32.48
N ASN A 304 -2.08 17.82 -32.90
CA ASN A 304 -3.51 17.87 -32.61
C ASN A 304 -4.30 16.76 -33.32
N GLU A 305 -3.94 16.42 -34.55
CA GLU A 305 -4.67 15.42 -35.34
C GLU A 305 -4.27 13.98 -35.02
N LYS A 306 -2.99 13.75 -34.69
CA LYS A 306 -2.41 12.40 -34.62
C LYS A 306 -1.74 12.06 -33.29
N GLY A 307 -1.52 13.04 -32.40
CA GLY A 307 -0.71 12.86 -31.19
C GLY A 307 0.77 12.56 -31.49
N SER A 308 1.24 12.85 -32.71
CA SER A 308 2.61 12.55 -33.19
C SER A 308 3.40 13.81 -33.53
N GLY A 309 4.65 13.61 -33.94
CA GLY A 309 5.54 14.67 -34.41
C GLY A 309 6.35 15.32 -33.29
N PRO A 310 7.22 16.29 -33.62
CA PRO A 310 8.20 16.87 -32.71
C PRO A 310 7.64 17.52 -31.43
N VAL A 311 6.35 17.91 -31.44
CA VAL A 311 5.67 18.49 -30.26
C VAL A 311 5.30 17.41 -29.24
N ALA A 312 5.07 16.16 -29.66
CA ALA A 312 4.88 15.00 -28.78
C ALA A 312 6.22 14.44 -28.25
N HIS A 313 7.22 15.30 -28.09
CA HIS A 313 8.59 14.91 -27.79
C HIS A 313 9.29 15.99 -26.93
N ASN A 314 10.27 15.59 -26.13
CA ASN A 314 10.96 16.47 -25.17
C ASN A 314 12.38 16.87 -25.58
N GLY A 315 12.82 16.43 -26.75
CA GLY A 315 14.17 16.62 -27.30
C GLY A 315 15.25 15.77 -26.64
N ALA A 316 15.01 15.14 -25.50
CA ALA A 316 15.97 14.26 -24.86
C ALA A 316 15.90 12.88 -25.49
N ASP A 317 16.81 12.54 -26.38
CA ASP A 317 16.63 11.39 -27.27
C ASP A 317 17.18 10.10 -26.64
N ALA A 318 18.50 10.03 -26.43
CA ALA A 318 19.18 8.84 -25.96
C ALA A 318 20.17 9.17 -24.84
N GLY A 319 20.63 8.18 -24.09
CA GLY A 319 21.56 8.41 -22.98
C GLY A 319 22.16 7.13 -22.42
N ILE A 320 22.64 7.19 -21.18
CA ILE A 320 23.24 6.08 -20.43
C ILE A 320 23.35 6.46 -18.94
N LYS A 321 23.09 5.48 -18.06
CA LYS A 321 23.50 5.49 -16.66
C LYS A 321 24.96 5.02 -16.56
N LEU A 322 25.89 5.95 -16.36
CA LEU A 322 27.33 5.69 -16.37
C LEU A 322 27.84 5.16 -15.04
N ARG A 323 28.77 4.22 -15.12
CA ARG A 323 29.57 3.71 -14.02
C ARG A 323 30.98 3.33 -14.53
N PRO A 324 32.08 3.55 -13.77
CA PRO A 324 33.42 3.17 -14.21
C PRO A 324 33.53 1.66 -14.50
N LYS A 325 34.28 1.29 -15.53
CA LYS A 325 34.47 -0.10 -15.98
C LYS A 325 35.89 -0.63 -15.82
N SER A 326 36.88 0.25 -15.70
CA SER A 326 38.29 -0.10 -15.57
C SER A 326 38.95 0.64 -14.41
N GLU A 327 40.07 0.10 -13.92
CA GLU A 327 40.90 0.81 -12.92
C GLU A 327 41.43 2.13 -13.48
N GLN A 328 41.70 2.21 -14.78
CA GLN A 328 42.11 3.46 -15.44
C GLN A 328 41.04 4.55 -15.31
N GLU A 329 39.77 4.23 -15.59
CA GLU A 329 38.67 5.20 -15.43
C GLU A 329 38.50 5.64 -13.97
N LEU A 330 38.78 4.76 -13.00
CA LEU A 330 38.78 5.11 -11.58
C LEU A 330 39.98 5.98 -11.18
N GLU A 331 41.14 5.78 -11.78
CA GLU A 331 42.33 6.62 -11.58
C GLU A 331 42.11 8.04 -12.09
N GLU A 332 41.43 8.20 -13.23
CA GLU A 332 41.05 9.50 -13.80
C GLU A 332 40.14 10.33 -12.88
N LEU A 333 39.31 9.67 -12.06
CA LEU A 333 38.43 10.33 -11.08
C LEU A 333 39.18 10.78 -9.82
N GLY A 334 40.44 10.36 -9.65
CA GLY A 334 41.33 10.80 -8.59
C GLY A 334 41.15 10.07 -7.24
N PRO A 335 42.07 10.31 -6.29
CA PRO A 335 42.16 9.55 -5.05
C PRO A 335 41.00 9.79 -4.07
N SER A 336 40.39 10.98 -4.07
CA SER A 336 39.24 11.30 -3.22
C SER A 336 38.02 10.45 -3.60
N PHE A 337 37.76 10.28 -4.90
CA PHE A 337 36.66 9.47 -5.39
C PHE A 337 36.87 7.97 -5.15
N ARG A 338 38.12 7.48 -5.15
CA ARG A 338 38.44 6.06 -4.91
C ARG A 338 37.93 5.56 -3.55
N ARG A 339 38.00 6.39 -2.50
CA ARG A 339 37.43 6.03 -1.19
C ARG A 339 35.91 5.88 -1.26
N ILE A 340 35.23 6.85 -1.85
CA ILE A 340 33.76 6.86 -2.01
C ILE A 340 33.31 5.67 -2.85
N TRP A 341 34.05 5.35 -3.90
CA TRP A 341 33.83 4.18 -4.73
C TRP A 341 33.76 2.90 -3.89
N GLN A 342 34.75 2.68 -3.02
CA GLN A 342 34.82 1.49 -2.17
C GLN A 342 33.72 1.45 -1.11
N GLU A 343 33.41 2.58 -0.47
CA GLU A 343 32.45 2.63 0.63
C GLU A 343 30.97 2.65 0.17
N PHE A 344 30.67 3.35 -0.93
CA PHE A 344 29.29 3.61 -1.36
C PHE A 344 28.88 2.83 -2.61
N TYR A 345 29.77 2.68 -3.60
CA TYR A 345 29.40 2.10 -4.89
C TYR A 345 29.71 0.60 -4.98
N VAL A 346 30.81 0.10 -4.43
CA VAL A 346 31.15 -1.34 -4.47
C VAL A 346 30.07 -2.23 -3.85
N PRO A 347 29.46 -1.88 -2.69
CA PRO A 347 28.35 -2.66 -2.12
C PRO A 347 27.05 -2.63 -2.93
N SER A 348 26.92 -1.68 -3.86
CA SER A 348 25.69 -1.42 -4.63
C SER A 348 26.00 -1.32 -6.13
N PRO A 349 26.12 -2.47 -6.83
CA PRO A 349 26.56 -2.52 -8.22
C PRO A 349 25.60 -1.87 -9.22
N ASP A 350 24.35 -1.70 -8.81
CA ASP A 350 23.23 -1.06 -9.53
C ASP A 350 23.26 0.48 -9.49
N LYS A 351 24.14 1.10 -8.71
CA LYS A 351 24.23 2.56 -8.61
C LYS A 351 25.09 3.20 -9.70
N PRO A 352 24.56 4.12 -10.52
CA PRO A 352 25.36 4.90 -11.46
C PRO A 352 26.08 6.08 -10.79
N ILE A 353 27.19 6.54 -11.35
CA ILE A 353 27.89 7.76 -10.89
C ILE A 353 27.33 9.01 -11.58
N ALA A 354 26.88 8.88 -12.83
CA ALA A 354 26.34 9.97 -13.65
C ALA A 354 25.30 9.46 -14.65
N ILE A 355 24.46 10.34 -15.16
CA ILE A 355 23.71 10.13 -16.40
C ILE A 355 24.30 11.03 -17.48
N LEU A 356 24.43 10.50 -18.70
CA LEU A 356 24.77 11.22 -19.92
C LEU A 356 23.64 11.04 -20.93
N CYS A 357 23.23 12.11 -21.59
CA CYS A 357 22.09 12.14 -22.51
C CYS A 357 22.39 13.09 -23.70
N ALA A 358 21.94 12.72 -24.89
CA ALA A 358 21.92 13.58 -26.07
C ALA A 358 20.54 14.22 -26.24
N PHE A 359 20.54 15.50 -26.58
CA PHE A 359 19.35 16.30 -26.82
C PHE A 359 19.35 16.88 -28.24
N SER A 360 18.26 16.71 -28.98
CA SER A 360 18.05 17.18 -30.36
C SER A 360 17.71 18.67 -30.45
N GLY A 361 18.44 19.53 -29.75
CA GLY A 361 18.28 20.98 -29.85
C GLY A 361 19.26 21.73 -28.96
N ASN A 362 19.21 23.06 -28.98
CA ASN A 362 19.93 23.94 -28.08
C ASN A 362 19.17 24.09 -26.75
N PHE A 363 19.62 23.37 -25.72
CA PHE A 363 19.06 23.45 -24.36
C PHE A 363 19.83 24.43 -23.45
N THR A 364 20.63 25.31 -24.06
CA THR A 364 21.43 26.31 -23.37
C THR A 364 20.97 27.72 -23.76
N SER A 365 21.40 28.73 -23.00
CA SER A 365 21.23 30.14 -23.40
C SER A 365 22.30 30.61 -24.40
N THR A 366 23.04 29.68 -25.02
CA THR A 366 24.15 30.02 -25.91
C THR A 366 23.59 30.49 -27.25
N PRO A 367 23.94 31.71 -27.71
CA PRO A 367 23.41 32.24 -28.95
C PRO A 367 23.98 31.49 -30.17
N THR A 368 23.13 31.22 -31.15
CA THR A 368 23.48 30.58 -32.41
C THR A 368 23.02 31.43 -33.58
N PRO A 369 23.72 31.38 -34.74
CA PRO A 369 23.23 32.03 -35.95
C PRO A 369 21.83 31.52 -36.34
N PRO A 370 20.92 32.38 -36.86
CA PRO A 370 19.58 31.95 -37.28
C PRO A 370 19.62 30.78 -38.27
N GLY A 371 18.69 29.84 -38.12
CA GLY A 371 18.63 28.62 -38.93
C GLY A 371 19.70 27.56 -38.62
N SER A 372 20.59 27.79 -37.64
CA SER A 372 21.56 26.77 -37.23
C SER A 372 20.85 25.57 -36.59
N LYS A 373 21.27 24.36 -36.96
CA LYS A 373 20.88 23.13 -36.28
C LYS A 373 21.84 22.85 -35.13
N VAL A 374 21.31 22.53 -33.95
CA VAL A 374 22.10 22.34 -32.74
C VAL A 374 21.68 21.04 -32.06
N PHE A 375 22.65 20.37 -31.45
CA PHE A 375 22.37 19.33 -30.46
C PHE A 375 23.16 19.59 -29.20
N THR A 376 22.65 19.12 -28.07
CA THR A 376 23.27 19.36 -26.75
C THR A 376 23.57 18.03 -26.08
N MET A 377 24.76 17.88 -25.50
CA MET A 377 25.07 16.77 -24.60
C MET A 377 24.79 17.22 -23.17
N GLY A 378 23.80 16.60 -22.52
CA GLY A 378 23.44 16.87 -21.14
C GLY A 378 23.90 15.77 -20.20
N PHE A 379 24.43 16.14 -19.04
CA PHE A 379 24.86 15.17 -18.05
C PHE A 379 24.72 15.69 -16.63
N TYR A 380 24.56 14.76 -15.69
CA TYR A 380 24.48 15.08 -14.27
C TYR A 380 24.97 13.97 -13.37
N THR A 381 25.47 14.35 -12.20
CA THR A 381 25.94 13.43 -11.15
C THR A 381 24.78 12.92 -10.30
N MET A 382 24.82 11.64 -9.92
CA MET A 382 23.69 10.96 -9.30
C MET A 382 23.65 11.06 -7.77
N TYR A 383 24.81 11.20 -7.13
CA TYR A 383 24.90 11.25 -5.67
C TYR A 383 25.92 12.30 -5.22
N PRO A 384 25.65 13.61 -5.42
CA PRO A 384 26.53 14.66 -4.91
C PRO A 384 26.80 14.52 -3.42
N LEU A 385 28.05 14.74 -3.03
CA LEU A 385 28.49 14.53 -1.65
C LEU A 385 28.17 15.72 -0.77
N ALA A 386 28.35 16.92 -1.33
CA ALA A 386 28.07 18.15 -0.64
C ALA A 386 26.55 18.38 -0.55
N LYS A 387 26.11 18.75 0.65
CA LYS A 387 24.72 19.00 0.98
C LYS A 387 24.50 20.48 1.26
N GLY A 388 23.32 20.96 0.92
CA GLY A 388 22.90 22.33 1.16
C GLY A 388 21.84 22.44 2.26
N TYR A 389 21.20 23.61 2.30
CA TYR A 389 20.04 23.90 3.13
C TYR A 389 19.09 24.90 2.46
N SER A 390 17.85 24.94 2.94
CA SER A 390 16.82 25.91 2.56
C SER A 390 16.02 26.33 3.81
N HIS A 391 16.20 27.57 4.25
CA HIS A 391 15.51 28.14 5.40
C HIS A 391 14.73 29.40 5.04
N ILE A 392 13.67 29.74 5.78
CA ILE A 392 12.99 31.02 5.62
C ILE A 392 13.90 32.20 6.00
N SER A 393 13.75 33.32 5.28
CA SER A 393 14.36 34.59 5.67
C SER A 393 13.46 35.43 6.58
N SER A 394 12.15 35.15 6.59
CA SER A 394 11.16 35.87 7.39
C SER A 394 10.00 34.97 7.81
N GLY A 395 9.64 35.06 9.09
CA GLY A 395 8.41 34.50 9.64
C GLY A 395 7.17 35.34 9.39
N LEU A 396 7.35 36.64 9.12
CA LEU A 396 6.28 37.63 8.95
C LEU A 396 5.86 37.79 7.50
N ASN A 397 6.84 37.83 6.59
CA ASN A 397 6.59 37.88 5.15
C ASN A 397 6.79 36.48 4.55
N PRO A 398 5.72 35.71 4.36
CA PRO A 398 5.85 34.36 3.83
C PRO A 398 6.32 34.31 2.37
N TRP A 399 6.33 35.45 1.66
CA TRP A 399 6.77 35.53 0.27
C TRP A 399 8.20 36.05 0.13
N ALA A 400 8.87 36.36 1.25
CA ALA A 400 10.28 36.67 1.24
C ALA A 400 11.07 35.47 0.65
N PRO A 401 12.12 35.73 -0.15
CA PRO A 401 12.97 34.67 -0.68
C PRO A 401 13.54 33.80 0.44
N VAL A 402 13.61 32.49 0.23
CA VAL A 402 14.28 31.58 1.18
C VAL A 402 15.79 31.81 1.16
N LYS A 403 16.45 31.63 2.30
CA LYS A 403 17.90 31.50 2.43
C LYS A 403 18.29 30.11 1.91
N LEU A 404 18.89 30.08 0.73
CA LEU A 404 19.27 28.84 0.04
C LEU A 404 20.79 28.73 -0.09
N ASP A 405 21.29 27.56 0.28
CA ASP A 405 22.63 27.08 -0.05
C ASP A 405 22.47 25.81 -0.88
N PRO A 406 22.92 25.81 -2.15
CA PRO A 406 22.69 24.68 -3.04
C PRO A 406 23.59 23.47 -2.75
N GLY A 407 24.67 23.63 -1.98
CA GLY A 407 25.67 22.57 -1.77
C GLY A 407 26.51 22.21 -3.00
N ALA A 408 26.06 22.56 -4.21
CA ALA A 408 26.68 22.20 -5.48
C ALA A 408 28.20 22.49 -5.55
N LEU A 409 28.96 21.46 -5.95
CA LEU A 409 30.41 21.51 -6.23
C LEU A 409 31.31 22.00 -5.07
N LYS A 410 30.80 21.98 -3.82
CA LYS A 410 31.63 22.27 -2.64
C LYS A 410 32.63 21.16 -2.35
N ASP A 411 32.29 19.92 -2.66
CA ASP A 411 33.23 18.80 -2.57
C ASP A 411 34.07 18.69 -3.85
N PRO A 412 35.41 18.68 -3.78
CA PRO A 412 36.26 18.54 -4.96
C PRO A 412 36.01 17.26 -5.76
N ALA A 413 35.53 16.17 -5.14
CA ALA A 413 35.22 14.93 -5.85
C ALA A 413 34.00 15.09 -6.78
N ASP A 414 33.04 15.96 -6.45
CA ASP A 414 31.92 16.27 -7.34
C ASP A 414 32.41 16.99 -8.61
N VAL A 415 33.43 17.84 -8.48
CA VAL A 415 34.04 18.57 -9.61
C VAL A 415 34.86 17.64 -10.50
N ALA A 416 35.68 16.77 -9.90
CA ALA A 416 36.43 15.77 -10.64
C ALA A 416 35.51 14.83 -11.44
N LEU A 417 34.37 14.45 -10.86
CA LEU A 417 33.36 13.65 -11.54
C LEU A 417 32.72 14.42 -12.72
N MET A 418 32.35 15.68 -12.55
CA MET A 418 31.84 16.51 -13.65
C MET A 418 32.85 16.64 -14.80
N ARG A 419 34.13 16.91 -14.48
CA ARG A 419 35.21 16.96 -15.46
C ARG A 419 35.38 15.65 -16.22
N TRP A 420 35.31 14.52 -15.51
CA TRP A 420 35.39 13.19 -16.13
C TRP A 420 34.24 12.95 -17.11
N VAL A 421 32.99 13.29 -16.74
CA VAL A 421 31.85 13.13 -17.65
C VAL A 421 31.92 14.07 -18.86
N TYR A 422 32.36 15.32 -18.68
CA TYR A 422 32.58 16.28 -19.77
C TYR A 422 33.55 15.75 -20.84
N LYS A 423 34.69 15.20 -20.42
CA LYS A 423 35.68 14.66 -21.38
C LYS A 423 35.06 13.53 -22.23
N ARG A 424 34.24 12.68 -21.62
CA ARG A 424 33.57 11.55 -22.29
C ARG A 424 32.40 11.98 -23.17
N SER A 425 31.58 12.92 -22.70
CA SER A 425 30.49 13.49 -23.51
C SER A 425 31.07 14.08 -24.80
N ARG A 426 32.18 14.82 -24.69
CA ARG A 426 32.86 15.45 -25.83
C ARG A 426 33.54 14.46 -26.77
N GLU A 427 34.13 13.37 -26.27
CA GLU A 427 34.64 12.28 -27.12
C GLU A 427 33.51 11.60 -27.92
N LEU A 428 32.35 11.40 -27.31
CA LEU A 428 31.21 10.80 -27.99
C LEU A 428 30.62 11.78 -29.03
N ALA A 429 30.37 13.02 -28.63
CA ALA A 429 29.78 14.05 -29.49
C ALA A 429 30.58 14.26 -30.79
N ARG A 430 31.91 14.37 -30.71
CA ARG A 430 32.74 14.63 -31.90
C ARG A 430 32.72 13.52 -32.95
N ARG A 431 32.28 12.32 -32.57
CA ARG A 431 32.22 11.12 -33.43
C ARG A 431 30.83 10.86 -33.98
N MET A 432 29.82 11.58 -33.48
CA MET A 432 28.46 11.54 -34.04
C MET A 432 28.48 12.10 -35.46
N LYS A 433 27.83 11.41 -36.39
CA LYS A 433 27.67 11.82 -37.80
C LYS A 433 27.14 13.25 -37.94
N CYS A 434 26.23 13.69 -37.07
CA CYS A 434 25.65 15.03 -37.08
C CYS A 434 26.63 16.13 -36.66
N TYR A 435 27.76 15.82 -36.01
CA TYR A 435 28.68 16.82 -35.47
C TYR A 435 29.27 17.76 -36.52
N ARG A 436 29.19 19.08 -36.27
CA ARG A 436 29.79 20.16 -37.08
C ARG A 436 30.66 21.14 -36.28
N GLY A 437 30.98 20.78 -35.04
CA GLY A 437 31.88 21.57 -34.20
C GLY A 437 31.27 21.99 -32.87
N GLU A 438 32.13 22.47 -31.99
CA GLU A 438 31.75 23.02 -30.70
C GLU A 438 31.26 24.47 -30.84
N ILE A 439 30.20 24.82 -30.12
CA ILE A 439 29.79 26.22 -30.00
C ILE A 439 30.68 26.86 -28.93
N TRP A 440 31.66 27.65 -29.35
CA TRP A 440 32.78 28.10 -28.51
C TRP A 440 32.35 28.76 -27.18
N VAL A 441 31.25 29.52 -27.17
CA VAL A 441 30.71 30.20 -25.97
C VAL A 441 30.19 29.19 -24.93
N GLY A 442 29.69 28.04 -25.39
CA GLY A 442 29.13 26.99 -24.54
C GLY A 442 30.16 25.97 -24.04
N HIS A 443 31.45 26.23 -24.19
CA HIS A 443 32.53 25.30 -23.85
C HIS A 443 33.66 25.95 -23.05
N PRO A 444 34.54 25.16 -22.39
CA PRO A 444 35.70 25.68 -21.69
C PRO A 444 36.65 26.45 -22.61
N VAL A 445 37.22 27.54 -22.07
CA VAL A 445 38.23 28.35 -22.76
C VAL A 445 39.59 27.69 -22.55
N PHE A 446 39.97 26.81 -23.47
CA PHE A 446 41.25 26.10 -23.41
C PHE A 446 42.44 27.06 -23.71
N PRO A 447 43.58 26.93 -23.00
CA PRO A 447 44.78 27.71 -23.28
C PRO A 447 45.32 27.47 -24.70
N SER A 448 45.74 28.54 -25.37
CA SER A 448 46.08 28.50 -26.82
C SER A 448 47.37 27.75 -27.17
N ALA A 449 48.21 27.37 -26.20
CA ALA A 449 49.52 26.73 -26.46
C ALA A 449 50.09 25.95 -25.25
N THR A 450 49.38 24.93 -24.75
CA THR A 450 49.95 24.02 -23.74
C THR A 450 50.68 22.86 -24.40
N ALA A 451 51.96 22.64 -24.04
CA ALA A 451 52.78 21.59 -24.63
C ALA A 451 52.16 20.20 -24.39
N GLY A 452 51.93 19.44 -25.47
CA GLY A 452 51.36 18.09 -25.40
C GLY A 452 49.83 18.03 -25.33
N SER A 453 49.13 19.16 -25.14
CA SER A 453 47.66 19.21 -25.22
C SER A 453 47.18 19.29 -26.67
N THR A 454 46.03 18.68 -26.94
CA THR A 454 45.28 18.83 -28.20
C THR A 454 43.89 19.44 -28.00
N ALA A 455 43.56 19.86 -26.78
CA ALA A 455 42.26 20.42 -26.44
C ALA A 455 42.08 21.82 -27.05
N LYS A 456 41.06 21.97 -27.90
CA LYS A 456 40.64 23.27 -28.46
C LYS A 456 39.21 23.20 -28.95
N THR A 457 38.45 24.29 -28.85
CA THR A 457 37.13 24.42 -29.48
C THR A 457 37.31 24.76 -30.96
N ALA A 458 36.58 24.09 -31.86
CA ALA A 458 36.65 24.38 -33.28
C ALA A 458 35.35 24.07 -34.03
N THR A 459 35.05 24.87 -35.06
CA THR A 459 34.06 24.52 -36.09
C THR A 459 34.68 23.54 -37.09
N ARG A 460 33.86 22.61 -37.60
CA ARG A 460 34.32 21.57 -38.54
C ARG A 460 33.26 21.21 -39.57
N LEU A 461 33.72 20.89 -40.78
CA LEU A 461 32.85 20.40 -41.86
C LEU A 461 32.42 18.94 -41.66
N HIS A 462 33.25 18.12 -41.00
CA HIS A 462 33.04 16.69 -40.84
C HIS A 462 33.34 16.22 -39.41
N PRO A 463 32.64 15.17 -38.93
CA PRO A 463 32.93 14.53 -37.66
C PRO A 463 34.29 13.81 -37.67
N PHE A 464 34.78 13.47 -36.49
CA PHE A 464 35.95 12.59 -36.37
C PHE A 464 35.55 11.15 -36.68
N GLY A 465 36.48 10.39 -37.29
CA GLY A 465 36.31 8.94 -37.42
C GLY A 465 36.16 8.28 -36.05
N VAL A 466 35.42 7.17 -35.98
CA VAL A 466 35.17 6.43 -34.73
C VAL A 466 36.48 6.03 -34.04
N ASP A 467 37.46 5.53 -34.81
CA ASP A 467 38.80 5.18 -34.35
C ASP A 467 39.80 6.35 -34.42
N GLY A 468 39.31 7.58 -34.58
CA GLY A 468 40.13 8.79 -34.58
C GLY A 468 40.78 9.05 -33.22
N PRO A 469 41.91 9.79 -33.19
CA PRO A 469 42.65 10.04 -31.96
C PRO A 469 41.80 10.77 -30.90
N GLY A 470 42.03 10.42 -29.64
CA GLY A 470 41.45 11.11 -28.48
C GLY A 470 42.00 12.52 -28.29
N ILE A 471 41.30 13.34 -27.51
CA ILE A 471 41.85 14.62 -27.05
C ILE A 471 42.79 14.34 -25.88
N ILE A 472 43.98 14.91 -25.95
CA ILE A 472 44.96 14.90 -24.86
C ILE A 472 44.75 16.19 -24.08
N TYR A 473 44.45 16.07 -22.79
CA TYR A 473 44.23 17.19 -21.88
C TYR A 473 45.46 17.36 -20.98
N SER A 474 45.90 18.60 -20.82
CA SER A 474 46.89 19.03 -19.83
C SER A 474 46.22 19.33 -18.48
N ALA A 475 47.02 19.62 -17.45
CA ALA A 475 46.48 20.04 -16.16
C ALA A 475 45.76 21.40 -16.26
N GLU A 476 46.28 22.31 -17.08
CA GLU A 476 45.68 23.62 -17.33
C GLU A 476 44.35 23.51 -18.09
N ASP A 477 44.19 22.48 -18.95
CA ASP A 477 42.90 22.19 -19.57
C ASP A 477 41.88 21.66 -18.56
N ASP A 478 42.34 20.88 -17.58
CA ASP A 478 41.50 20.37 -16.50
C ASP A 478 41.00 21.49 -15.60
N ASP A 479 41.86 22.46 -15.29
CA ASP A 479 41.48 23.67 -14.57
C ASP A 479 40.46 24.51 -15.37
N ALA A 480 40.64 24.63 -16.69
CA ALA A 480 39.68 25.33 -17.56
C ALA A 480 38.30 24.62 -17.59
N ILE A 481 38.27 23.29 -17.59
CA ILE A 481 37.02 22.52 -17.50
C ILE A 481 36.35 22.76 -16.13
N ASP A 482 37.11 22.72 -15.05
CA ASP A 482 36.59 22.95 -13.70
C ASP A 482 35.99 24.35 -13.54
N GLU A 483 36.68 25.37 -14.05
CA GLU A 483 36.19 26.75 -14.04
C GLU A 483 34.90 26.88 -14.86
N HIS A 484 34.87 26.28 -16.06
CA HIS A 484 33.68 26.26 -16.90
C HIS A 484 32.50 25.60 -16.18
N VAL A 485 32.69 24.39 -15.65
CA VAL A 485 31.64 23.67 -14.90
C VAL A 485 31.13 24.50 -13.73
N ARG A 486 32.00 25.16 -12.95
CA ARG A 486 31.57 26.03 -11.84
C ARG A 486 30.73 27.22 -12.34
N ALA A 487 31.11 27.80 -13.46
CA ALA A 487 30.44 28.93 -14.08
C ALA A 487 29.06 28.58 -14.66
N THR A 488 28.87 27.36 -15.18
CA THR A 488 27.69 26.97 -15.98
C THR A 488 26.78 25.94 -15.32
N ILE A 489 27.20 25.26 -14.24
CA ILE A 489 26.39 24.21 -13.60
C ILE A 489 25.00 24.73 -13.22
N GLY A 490 23.97 23.94 -13.50
CA GLY A 490 22.60 24.26 -13.15
C GLY A 490 21.94 23.16 -12.32
N THR A 491 20.66 23.37 -12.04
CA THR A 491 19.70 22.30 -11.72
C THR A 491 18.97 21.88 -13.00
N LEU A 492 18.47 20.65 -13.04
CA LEU A 492 17.59 20.23 -14.12
C LEU A 492 16.23 20.94 -14.02
N GLY A 493 15.72 21.48 -15.14
CA GLY A 493 14.46 22.23 -15.20
C GLY A 493 13.27 21.39 -14.73
N GLY A 494 12.75 21.70 -13.54
CA GLY A 494 11.70 20.94 -12.86
C GLY A 494 12.09 20.34 -11.50
N GLY A 495 13.38 20.40 -11.13
CA GLY A 495 13.95 20.19 -9.79
C GLY A 495 14.04 18.72 -9.33
N HIS A 496 15.26 18.19 -9.17
CA HIS A 496 15.51 16.92 -8.46
C HIS A 496 15.71 17.14 -6.95
N SER A 497 15.34 18.32 -6.48
CA SER A 497 15.42 18.80 -5.11
C SER A 497 14.72 17.88 -4.11
N LEU A 498 15.44 17.46 -3.08
CA LEU A 498 14.94 16.52 -2.06
C LEU A 498 15.65 16.64 -0.70
N GLY A 499 15.06 16.03 0.32
CA GLY A 499 15.72 15.73 1.61
C GLY A 499 15.66 16.76 2.73
N THR A 500 14.97 17.88 2.52
CA THR A 500 14.84 18.99 3.50
C THR A 500 13.92 18.73 4.69
N CYS A 501 13.19 17.62 4.68
CA CYS A 501 12.36 17.10 5.77
C CYS A 501 12.66 15.61 5.99
N ALA A 502 13.94 15.24 5.99
CA ALA A 502 14.41 13.85 5.92
C ALA A 502 13.69 12.88 6.90
N MET A 503 13.27 11.74 6.35
CA MET A 503 12.70 10.60 7.07
C MET A 503 13.80 9.73 7.67
N LYS A 504 14.06 9.92 8.95
CA LYS A 504 15.08 9.18 9.73
C LYS A 504 14.81 9.38 11.22
N PRO A 505 15.47 8.64 12.13
CA PRO A 505 15.33 8.84 13.57
C PRO A 505 15.59 10.29 14.00
N ARG A 506 14.73 10.82 14.89
CA ARG A 506 14.75 12.22 15.34
C ARG A 506 16.11 12.65 15.90
N ASP A 507 16.76 11.79 16.67
CA ASP A 507 18.09 12.00 17.29
C ASP A 507 19.22 12.15 16.26
N THR A 508 19.04 11.63 15.06
CA THR A 508 19.97 11.81 13.93
C THR A 508 19.61 13.02 13.05
N GLY A 509 18.73 13.90 13.52
CA GLY A 509 18.24 15.08 12.81
C GLY A 509 17.10 14.76 11.84
N GLY A 510 16.29 13.75 12.11
CA GLY A 510 15.10 13.41 11.33
C GLY A 510 13.93 14.35 11.59
N VAL A 511 13.14 14.60 10.55
CA VAL A 511 11.96 15.49 10.61
C VAL A 511 10.67 14.69 10.67
N VAL A 512 10.61 13.60 9.89
CA VAL A 512 9.45 12.70 9.87
C VAL A 512 9.81 11.26 10.24
N ASP A 513 8.85 10.56 10.84
CA ASP A 513 8.95 9.12 11.09
C ASP A 513 8.71 8.29 9.81
N PRO A 514 8.88 6.96 9.82
CA PRO A 514 8.62 6.10 8.66
C PRO A 514 7.17 6.07 8.18
N ARG A 515 6.23 6.70 8.91
CA ARG A 515 4.82 6.90 8.52
C ARG A 515 4.59 8.33 8.03
N LEU A 516 5.65 9.08 7.82
CA LEU A 516 5.67 10.48 7.38
C LEU A 516 5.10 11.47 8.40
N ASN A 517 4.89 11.08 9.66
CA ASN A 517 4.44 12.00 10.70
C ASN A 517 5.57 12.94 11.09
N VAL A 518 5.28 14.23 11.23
CA VAL A 518 6.24 15.21 11.75
C VAL A 518 6.45 14.96 13.25
N TYR A 519 7.69 14.81 13.68
CA TYR A 519 7.99 14.57 15.09
C TYR A 519 7.53 15.74 15.99
N GLY A 520 7.01 15.41 17.17
CA GLY A 520 6.61 16.40 18.18
C GLY A 520 5.24 17.03 17.98
N VAL A 521 4.50 16.64 16.92
CA VAL A 521 3.13 17.08 16.66
C VAL A 521 2.24 15.92 16.23
N GLU A 522 0.92 16.13 16.32
CA GLU A 522 -0.10 15.18 15.88
C GLU A 522 -0.81 15.69 14.64
N ASN A 523 -1.36 14.77 13.84
CA ASN A 523 -2.17 15.04 12.66
C ASN A 523 -1.49 15.89 11.58
N LEU A 524 -0.16 15.84 11.52
CA LEU A 524 0.64 16.50 10.48
C LEU A 524 1.58 15.50 9.82
N LYS A 525 1.52 15.44 8.49
CA LYS A 525 2.45 14.66 7.66
C LYS A 525 3.15 15.52 6.63
N VAL A 526 4.32 15.07 6.19
CA VAL A 526 4.99 15.59 4.98
C VAL A 526 5.08 14.47 3.96
N ALA A 527 4.52 14.64 2.77
CA ALA A 527 4.47 13.61 1.74
C ALA A 527 4.84 14.20 0.38
N ASP A 528 6.13 14.43 0.21
CA ASP A 528 6.78 14.86 -1.04
C ASP A 528 8.29 14.53 -0.96
N LEU A 529 9.07 14.90 -1.98
CA LEU A 529 10.51 14.62 -2.06
C LEU A 529 11.34 15.19 -0.88
N SER A 530 10.82 16.14 -0.09
CA SER A 530 11.54 16.62 1.10
C SER A 530 11.84 15.49 2.10
N ILE A 531 11.07 14.40 2.10
CA ILE A 531 11.26 13.29 3.06
C ILE A 531 12.43 12.36 2.72
N ALA A 532 12.97 12.42 1.51
CA ALA A 532 14.01 11.49 1.08
C ALA A 532 15.28 11.61 1.96
N PRO A 533 15.67 10.59 2.74
CA PRO A 533 16.80 10.71 3.66
C PRO A 533 18.16 10.71 2.95
N ARG A 534 18.21 10.21 1.71
CA ARG A 534 19.36 10.19 0.80
C ARG A 534 18.88 10.40 -0.64
N ASN A 535 19.80 10.80 -1.51
CA ASN A 535 19.54 10.99 -2.93
C ASN A 535 19.20 9.66 -3.64
N VAL A 536 18.63 9.76 -4.84
CA VAL A 536 18.22 8.63 -5.68
C VAL A 536 18.84 8.77 -7.07
N GLY A 537 19.28 7.66 -7.65
CA GLY A 537 19.95 7.63 -8.94
C GLY A 537 19.00 7.73 -10.13
N ALA A 538 18.16 8.78 -10.20
CA ALA A 538 17.24 9.02 -11.31
C ALA A 538 16.65 10.44 -11.33
N ASN A 539 15.98 10.80 -12.43
CA ASN A 539 14.96 11.85 -12.40
C ASN A 539 13.87 11.47 -11.38
N THR A 540 13.41 12.44 -10.60
CA THR A 540 12.72 12.16 -9.33
C THR A 540 11.19 12.06 -9.44
N TYR A 541 10.60 12.17 -10.63
CA TYR A 541 9.14 12.13 -10.77
C TYR A 541 8.58 10.75 -10.39
N ASN A 542 9.22 9.66 -10.81
CA ASN A 542 8.85 8.30 -10.37
C ASN A 542 8.91 8.17 -8.84
N THR A 543 9.98 8.67 -8.22
CA THR A 543 10.16 8.65 -6.76
C THR A 543 9.08 9.46 -6.05
N ALA A 544 8.70 10.63 -6.57
CA ALA A 544 7.61 11.43 -6.01
C ALA A 544 6.26 10.69 -6.07
N LEU A 545 5.98 9.98 -7.17
CA LEU A 545 4.76 9.16 -7.31
C LEU A 545 4.73 8.01 -6.28
N ILE A 546 5.86 7.32 -6.08
CA ILE A 546 5.99 6.25 -5.08
C ILE A 546 5.72 6.78 -3.66
N ILE A 547 6.31 7.92 -3.29
CA ILE A 547 6.08 8.57 -1.99
C ILE A 547 4.60 8.90 -1.80
N GLY A 548 3.91 9.34 -2.86
CA GLY A 548 2.48 9.65 -2.84
C GLY A 548 1.58 8.45 -2.52
N ASP A 549 1.98 7.23 -2.89
CA ASP A 549 1.19 5.99 -2.74
C ASP A 549 1.66 5.10 -1.57
N TYR A 550 2.32 5.69 -0.56
CA TYR A 550 2.93 4.94 0.56
C TYR A 550 1.94 4.04 1.35
N LYS A 551 0.62 4.29 1.25
CA LYS A 551 -0.44 3.48 1.87
C LYS A 551 -0.68 2.12 1.18
N ALA A 552 -0.15 1.86 -0.02
CA ALA A 552 -0.49 0.64 -0.79
C ALA A 552 0.30 -0.64 -0.43
N HIS A 553 1.21 -0.60 0.55
CA HIS A 553 1.88 -1.82 1.06
C HIS A 553 0.97 -2.73 1.90
N LEU A 554 -0.22 -2.25 2.23
CA LEU A 554 -1.27 -3.09 2.79
C LEU A 554 -1.69 -4.09 1.71
N ARG A 555 -1.70 -5.39 2.04
CA ARG A 555 -2.32 -6.44 1.20
C ARG A 555 -3.73 -6.74 1.71
N PRO A 556 -4.71 -5.84 1.52
CA PRO A 556 -6.07 -6.12 1.96
C PRO A 556 -6.67 -7.26 1.13
N PRO A 557 -7.59 -8.05 1.69
CA PRO A 557 -8.41 -8.96 0.90
C PRO A 557 -9.24 -8.19 -0.15
N PRO A 558 -9.74 -8.87 -1.20
CA PRO A 558 -10.65 -8.24 -2.17
C PRO A 558 -11.79 -7.51 -1.47
N LYS A 559 -12.08 -6.28 -1.93
CA LYS A 559 -13.12 -5.44 -1.33
C LYS A 559 -14.47 -6.15 -1.33
N ASP A 560 -15.12 -6.17 -0.17
CA ASP A 560 -16.45 -6.75 -0.04
C ASP A 560 -17.49 -5.79 -0.63
N MET A 561 -17.98 -6.11 -1.83
CA MET A 561 -18.94 -5.28 -2.56
C MET A 561 -20.40 -5.58 -2.18
N ARG A 562 -20.64 -6.50 -1.22
CA ARG A 562 -22.01 -6.83 -0.80
C ARG A 562 -22.63 -5.63 -0.06
N PRO A 563 -23.92 -5.31 -0.31
CA PRO A 563 -24.61 -4.28 0.45
C PRO A 563 -24.53 -4.53 1.95
N GLN A 564 -24.30 -3.46 2.72
CA GLN A 564 -24.25 -3.48 4.18
C GLN A 564 -25.29 -2.52 4.78
N THR A 565 -25.84 -2.88 5.93
CA THR A 565 -26.85 -2.10 6.64
C THR A 565 -26.26 -0.91 7.41
N SER A 566 -27.14 0.04 7.77
CA SER A 566 -26.75 1.29 8.43
C SER A 566 -26.19 1.12 9.85
N ASP A 567 -26.45 0.01 10.52
CA ASP A 567 -25.82 -0.33 11.81
C ASP A 567 -24.39 -0.86 11.68
N VAL A 568 -23.86 -0.91 10.46
CA VAL A 568 -22.43 -1.16 10.15
C VAL A 568 -21.79 0.03 9.44
N LEU A 569 -22.51 0.71 8.55
CA LEU A 569 -21.97 1.85 7.78
C LEU A 569 -22.31 3.24 8.35
N GLY A 570 -23.36 3.37 9.16
CA GLY A 570 -23.87 4.63 9.68
C GLY A 570 -23.05 5.14 10.85
N THR A 571 -21.78 5.47 10.61
CA THR A 571 -20.87 6.03 11.60
C THR A 571 -21.38 7.38 12.10
N THR A 572 -21.29 7.60 13.41
CA THR A 572 -21.79 8.81 14.08
C THR A 572 -20.68 9.80 14.39
N LEU A 573 -19.45 9.32 14.60
CA LEU A 573 -18.28 10.16 14.88
C LEU A 573 -17.37 10.32 13.64
N ASN A 574 -17.62 9.55 12.59
CA ASN A 574 -16.78 9.46 11.39
C ASN A 574 -15.28 9.26 11.73
N LEU A 575 -14.96 8.40 12.70
CA LEU A 575 -13.59 8.03 13.05
C LEU A 575 -13.07 6.93 12.12
N GLU A 576 -11.79 6.95 11.79
CA GLU A 576 -11.08 5.85 11.13
C GLU A 576 -10.19 5.11 12.15
N PHE A 577 -9.78 3.87 11.85
CA PHE A 577 -8.89 3.13 12.77
C PHE A 577 -7.56 3.85 13.02
N GLU A 578 -7.10 4.63 12.04
CA GLU A 578 -5.89 5.45 12.15
C GLU A 578 -6.03 6.60 13.15
N ASP A 579 -7.26 7.05 13.43
CA ASP A 579 -7.55 8.14 14.39
C ASP A 579 -7.51 7.65 15.85
N MET A 580 -7.45 6.34 16.09
CA MET A 580 -7.61 5.70 17.40
C MET A 580 -6.27 5.41 18.12
N ALA A 581 -5.18 6.10 17.75
CA ALA A 581 -3.85 5.95 18.39
C ALA A 581 -3.32 4.50 18.49
N LEU A 582 -3.69 3.62 17.54
CA LEU A 582 -3.28 2.22 17.51
C LEU A 582 -1.85 2.03 16.97
N SER A 583 -1.16 0.97 17.43
CA SER A 583 0.20 0.64 16.96
C SER A 583 0.20 0.20 15.49
N ARG A 584 1.32 0.40 14.77
CA ARG A 584 1.44 0.01 13.34
C ARG A 584 1.20 -1.48 13.13
N SER A 585 1.81 -2.33 13.96
CA SER A 585 1.65 -3.77 13.88
C SER A 585 0.18 -4.20 13.99
N LEU A 586 -0.57 -3.56 14.89
CA LEU A 586 -2.00 -3.83 15.05
C LEU A 586 -2.82 -3.28 13.86
N LEU A 587 -2.54 -2.06 13.40
CA LEU A 587 -3.21 -1.48 12.21
C LEU A 587 -3.00 -2.33 10.95
N MET A 588 -1.79 -2.87 10.74
CA MET A 588 -1.51 -3.79 9.64
C MET A 588 -2.36 -5.05 9.76
N GLY A 589 -2.48 -5.63 10.96
CA GLY A 589 -3.36 -6.76 11.21
C GLY A 589 -4.84 -6.44 10.96
N ILE A 590 -5.30 -5.24 11.32
CA ILE A 590 -6.66 -4.75 11.08
C ILE A 590 -6.95 -4.66 9.57
N PHE A 591 -6.09 -3.98 8.81
CA PHE A 591 -6.32 -3.80 7.37
C PHE A 591 -6.14 -5.10 6.57
N GLU A 592 -5.16 -5.94 6.91
CA GLU A 592 -5.01 -7.27 6.30
C GLU A 592 -6.16 -8.23 6.65
N ALA A 593 -6.84 -8.01 7.77
CA ALA A 593 -8.06 -8.73 8.11
C ALA A 593 -9.29 -8.26 7.33
N GLY A 594 -9.18 -7.20 6.52
CA GLY A 594 -10.25 -6.66 5.68
C GLY A 594 -11.12 -5.61 6.36
N PHE A 595 -10.71 -5.05 7.50
CA PHE A 595 -11.42 -3.94 8.12
C PHE A 595 -11.02 -2.63 7.42
N GLU A 596 -11.93 -2.03 6.65
CA GLU A 596 -11.69 -0.72 6.02
C GLU A 596 -11.98 0.44 6.98
N LYS A 597 -13.14 0.40 7.65
CA LYS A 597 -13.61 1.42 8.59
C LYS A 597 -14.22 0.79 9.83
N PRO A 598 -14.15 1.47 10.99
CA PRO A 598 -14.79 0.98 12.20
C PRO A 598 -16.31 1.05 12.05
N SER A 599 -17.01 0.01 12.52
CA SER A 599 -18.47 0.05 12.68
C SER A 599 -18.88 0.97 13.84
N PRO A 600 -20.15 1.40 13.96
CA PRO A 600 -20.59 2.28 15.05
C PRO A 600 -20.23 1.78 16.47
N ILE A 601 -20.28 0.47 16.71
CA ILE A 601 -19.87 -0.12 17.98
C ILE A 601 -18.35 -0.05 18.20
N GLN A 602 -17.57 -0.21 17.13
CA GLN A 602 -16.10 -0.10 17.19
C GLN A 602 -15.67 1.35 17.41
N GLU A 603 -16.28 2.27 16.69
CA GLU A 603 -16.05 3.72 16.80
C GLU A 603 -16.30 4.26 18.21
N GLN A 604 -17.34 3.78 18.91
CA GLN A 604 -17.62 4.22 20.28
C GLN A 604 -16.81 3.45 21.33
N ALA A 605 -16.61 2.14 21.16
CA ALA A 605 -15.97 1.31 22.18
C ALA A 605 -14.45 1.42 22.17
N ILE A 606 -13.80 1.48 21.00
CA ILE A 606 -12.34 1.40 20.91
C ILE A 606 -11.67 2.60 21.60
N PRO A 607 -12.04 3.88 21.31
CA PRO A 607 -11.40 5.02 21.96
C PRO A 607 -11.62 5.01 23.48
N ALA A 608 -12.85 4.76 23.93
CA ALA A 608 -13.18 4.71 25.36
C ALA A 608 -12.42 3.58 26.09
N ALA A 609 -12.24 2.43 25.44
CA ALA A 609 -11.49 1.31 26.01
C ALA A 609 -9.98 1.61 26.08
N LEU A 610 -9.41 2.32 25.09
CA LEU A 610 -7.99 2.72 25.11
C LEU A 610 -7.68 3.70 26.25
N GLU A 611 -8.64 4.51 26.67
CA GLU A 611 -8.59 5.39 27.86
C GLU A 611 -8.70 4.62 29.19
N ARG A 612 -8.72 3.28 29.17
CA ARG A 612 -8.92 2.39 30.33
C ARG A 612 -10.27 2.53 31.03
N ARG A 613 -11.30 3.05 30.37
CA ARG A 613 -12.66 3.04 30.94
C ARG A 613 -13.27 1.65 30.82
N ASP A 614 -14.00 1.24 31.84
CA ASP A 614 -14.85 0.06 31.77
C ASP A 614 -15.91 0.27 30.68
N ILE A 615 -16.23 -0.78 29.92
CA ILE A 615 -17.16 -0.70 28.79
C ILE A 615 -18.35 -1.59 29.04
N LEU A 616 -19.56 -1.03 28.94
CA LEU A 616 -20.80 -1.79 28.91
C LEU A 616 -21.47 -1.57 27.55
N ALA A 617 -21.31 -2.52 26.64
CA ALA A 617 -21.72 -2.37 25.25
C ALA A 617 -22.89 -3.30 24.87
N ARG A 618 -24.00 -2.69 24.47
CA ARG A 618 -25.14 -3.33 23.81
C ARG A 618 -25.09 -3.08 22.32
N ALA A 619 -24.97 -4.16 21.55
CA ALA A 619 -25.10 -4.06 20.10
C ALA A 619 -25.65 -5.37 19.50
N LYS A 620 -26.24 -5.26 18.30
CA LYS A 620 -26.80 -6.39 17.55
C LYS A 620 -25.73 -7.43 17.23
N ASN A 621 -26.17 -8.67 17.05
CA ASN A 621 -25.27 -9.74 16.61
C ASN A 621 -24.77 -9.45 15.20
N GLY A 622 -23.49 -9.74 14.95
CA GLY A 622 -22.90 -9.50 13.64
C GLY A 622 -22.45 -8.06 13.36
N THR A 623 -22.54 -7.10 14.29
CA THR A 623 -22.14 -5.68 14.07
C THR A 623 -20.65 -5.39 14.26
N GLY A 624 -19.81 -6.41 14.48
CA GLY A 624 -18.37 -6.26 14.70
C GLY A 624 -17.92 -6.13 16.16
N LYS A 625 -18.76 -6.53 17.13
CA LYS A 625 -18.48 -6.52 18.59
C LYS A 625 -17.13 -7.15 18.96
N THR A 626 -16.77 -8.28 18.34
CA THR A 626 -15.52 -8.99 18.65
C THR A 626 -14.29 -8.11 18.40
N ALA A 627 -14.21 -7.44 17.25
CA ALA A 627 -13.09 -6.53 16.98
C ALA A 627 -13.14 -5.28 17.89
N ALA A 628 -14.32 -4.84 18.31
CA ALA A 628 -14.49 -3.68 19.20
C ALA A 628 -13.81 -3.86 20.56
N PHE A 629 -13.72 -5.09 21.10
CA PHE A 629 -12.94 -5.37 22.31
C PHE A 629 -11.55 -5.94 22.06
N VAL A 630 -11.34 -6.69 20.98
CA VAL A 630 -10.03 -7.29 20.68
C VAL A 630 -9.00 -6.21 20.32
N ILE A 631 -9.37 -5.20 19.54
CA ILE A 631 -8.46 -4.13 19.13
C ILE A 631 -7.89 -3.38 20.34
N PRO A 632 -8.70 -2.78 21.24
CA PRO A 632 -8.18 -2.09 22.40
C PRO A 632 -7.48 -3.04 23.38
N LEU A 633 -7.93 -4.29 23.49
CA LEU A 633 -7.22 -5.30 24.29
C LEU A 633 -5.79 -5.52 23.78
N LEU A 634 -5.61 -5.77 22.47
CA LEU A 634 -4.29 -6.01 21.88
C LEU A 634 -3.40 -4.76 21.97
N ALA A 635 -3.96 -3.57 21.77
CA ALA A 635 -3.22 -2.30 21.88
C ALA A 635 -2.63 -2.05 23.28
N ARG A 636 -3.17 -2.70 24.32
CA ARG A 636 -2.77 -2.54 25.72
C ARG A 636 -1.78 -3.59 26.19
N VAL A 637 -1.61 -4.68 25.45
CA VAL A 637 -0.68 -5.77 25.79
C VAL A 637 0.75 -5.33 25.46
N ASP A 638 1.64 -5.46 26.44
CA ASP A 638 3.08 -5.22 26.28
C ASP A 638 3.79 -6.47 25.72
N GLU A 639 4.38 -6.31 24.53
CA GLU A 639 5.14 -7.35 23.80
C GLU A 639 6.51 -7.66 24.42
N GLY A 640 7.04 -6.75 25.25
CA GLY A 640 8.36 -6.86 25.87
C GLY A 640 8.44 -7.86 27.03
N VAL A 641 7.29 -8.23 27.60
CA VAL A 641 7.19 -9.13 28.76
C VAL A 641 7.37 -10.59 28.32
N ARG A 642 8.62 -11.02 28.13
CA ARG A 642 8.96 -12.31 27.50
C ARG A 642 9.34 -13.48 28.43
N LYS A 643 9.26 -13.38 29.76
CA LYS A 643 9.81 -14.44 30.64
C LYS A 643 8.95 -14.80 31.86
N GLY A 644 8.42 -16.03 31.87
CA GLY A 644 8.00 -16.75 33.07
C GLY A 644 6.49 -16.98 33.24
N ARG A 645 6.10 -17.58 34.37
CA ARG A 645 4.72 -17.96 34.76
C ARG A 645 3.70 -16.79 34.83
N ASN A 646 4.16 -15.54 34.73
CA ASN A 646 3.38 -14.31 35.00
C ASN A 646 3.22 -13.44 33.74
N GLY A 647 2.88 -14.06 32.60
CA GLY A 647 2.79 -13.37 31.31
C GLY A 647 1.38 -12.89 30.92
N ILE A 648 0.32 -13.36 31.59
CA ILE A 648 -1.07 -13.12 31.16
C ILE A 648 -1.49 -11.70 31.54
N GLN A 649 -1.69 -10.85 30.53
CA GLN A 649 -2.06 -9.45 30.69
C GLN A 649 -3.53 -9.19 30.37
N ALA A 650 -4.14 -10.06 29.55
CA ALA A 650 -5.54 -9.96 29.18
C ALA A 650 -6.26 -11.31 29.18
N CYS A 651 -7.51 -11.31 29.63
CA CYS A 651 -8.35 -12.50 29.67
C CYS A 651 -9.71 -12.23 29.01
N VAL A 652 -10.11 -13.09 28.08
CA VAL A 652 -11.39 -13.03 27.37
C VAL A 652 -12.21 -14.27 27.70
N LEU A 653 -13.33 -14.06 28.41
CA LEU A 653 -14.30 -15.11 28.71
C LEU A 653 -15.41 -15.16 27.67
N VAL A 654 -15.74 -16.38 27.29
CA VAL A 654 -16.81 -16.68 26.34
C VAL A 654 -17.59 -17.92 26.81
N PRO A 655 -18.91 -18.01 26.55
CA PRO A 655 -19.74 -19.09 27.08
C PRO A 655 -19.55 -20.45 26.41
N THR A 656 -19.08 -20.48 25.16
CA THR A 656 -18.96 -21.71 24.35
C THR A 656 -17.52 -21.94 23.87
N ARG A 657 -17.20 -23.19 23.55
CA ARG A 657 -15.85 -23.57 23.11
C ARG A 657 -15.56 -23.07 21.70
N GLU A 658 -16.60 -23.11 20.87
CA GLU A 658 -16.60 -22.68 19.48
C GLU A 658 -16.32 -21.16 19.38
N LEU A 659 -16.95 -20.35 20.25
CA LEU A 659 -16.66 -18.92 20.36
C LEU A 659 -15.23 -18.66 20.82
N ALA A 660 -14.70 -19.48 21.75
CA ALA A 660 -13.32 -19.30 22.23
C ALA A 660 -12.31 -19.47 21.11
N LEU A 661 -12.50 -20.49 20.27
CA LEU A 661 -11.65 -20.73 19.10
C LEU A 661 -11.76 -19.58 18.09
N GLN A 662 -12.98 -19.09 17.86
CA GLN A 662 -13.21 -17.98 16.93
C GLN A 662 -12.57 -16.68 17.43
N THR A 663 -12.80 -16.30 18.68
CA THR A 663 -12.24 -15.08 19.28
C THR A 663 -10.72 -15.16 19.37
N ALA A 664 -10.15 -16.32 19.71
CA ALA A 664 -8.71 -16.54 19.67
C ALA A 664 -8.14 -16.40 18.25
N GLN A 665 -8.86 -16.88 17.22
CA GLN A 665 -8.46 -16.70 15.84
C GLN A 665 -8.47 -15.22 15.44
N VAL A 666 -9.50 -14.44 15.83
CA VAL A 666 -9.54 -12.99 15.59
C VAL A 666 -8.37 -12.30 16.27
N CYS A 667 -8.07 -12.64 17.53
CA CYS A 667 -6.90 -12.12 18.24
C CYS A 667 -5.61 -12.40 17.46
N LYS A 668 -5.40 -13.65 16.99
CA LYS A 668 -4.23 -14.04 16.21
C LYS A 668 -4.14 -13.34 14.85
N THR A 669 -5.26 -13.15 14.16
CA THR A 669 -5.30 -12.46 12.88
C THR A 669 -4.93 -10.98 13.05
N LEU A 670 -5.50 -10.29 14.04
CA LEU A 670 -5.24 -8.88 14.29
C LEU A 670 -3.85 -8.63 14.90
N SER A 671 -3.33 -9.56 15.69
CA SER A 671 -1.98 -9.51 16.27
C SER A 671 -0.90 -10.14 15.39
N LYS A 672 -1.19 -10.47 14.13
CA LYS A 672 -0.27 -11.17 13.21
C LYS A 672 1.13 -10.53 13.11
N HIS A 673 1.20 -9.21 13.21
CA HIS A 673 2.46 -8.45 13.12
C HIS A 673 3.01 -8.00 14.49
N MET A 674 2.43 -8.50 15.59
CA MET A 674 2.80 -8.19 16.96
C MET A 674 3.52 -9.40 17.58
N GLY A 675 4.40 -9.17 18.55
CA GLY A 675 5.04 -10.23 19.35
C GLY A 675 4.12 -10.89 20.40
N ILE A 676 2.80 -10.92 20.18
CA ILE A 676 1.80 -11.36 21.16
C ILE A 676 1.45 -12.84 20.96
N GLU A 677 1.52 -13.58 22.06
CA GLU A 677 1.11 -14.97 22.14
C GLU A 677 -0.31 -15.11 22.72
N VAL A 678 -1.20 -15.70 21.92
CA VAL A 678 -2.61 -15.96 22.28
C VAL A 678 -2.80 -17.45 22.57
N MET A 679 -3.34 -17.76 23.76
CA MET A 679 -3.74 -19.12 24.14
C MET A 679 -5.26 -19.24 24.18
N VAL A 680 -5.76 -20.39 23.76
CA VAL A 680 -7.17 -20.76 23.92
C VAL A 680 -7.28 -21.96 24.86
N THR A 681 -8.14 -21.87 25.87
CA THR A 681 -8.38 -22.99 26.81
C THR A 681 -9.86 -23.19 27.06
N THR A 682 -10.32 -24.44 26.93
CA THR A 682 -11.73 -24.79 27.09
C THR A 682 -11.87 -26.16 27.73
N GLY A 683 -12.99 -26.43 28.39
CA GLY A 683 -13.25 -27.77 28.92
C GLY A 683 -13.12 -28.85 27.82
N GLY A 684 -12.69 -30.06 28.17
CA GLY A 684 -12.55 -31.17 27.22
C GLY A 684 -11.23 -31.23 26.44
N THR A 685 -10.35 -30.23 26.60
CA THR A 685 -8.92 -30.34 26.26
C THR A 685 -8.15 -31.02 27.39
N THR A 686 -7.00 -31.64 27.11
CA THR A 686 -6.25 -32.31 28.19
C THR A 686 -5.56 -31.27 29.06
N LEU A 687 -5.61 -31.44 30.39
CA LEU A 687 -4.92 -30.55 31.34
C LEU A 687 -3.41 -30.52 31.12
N LYS A 688 -2.84 -31.61 30.61
CA LYS A 688 -1.42 -31.69 30.28
C LYS A 688 -1.03 -30.69 29.18
N ASP A 689 -1.86 -30.54 28.14
CA ASP A 689 -1.57 -29.62 27.02
C ASP A 689 -1.65 -28.15 27.48
N ASP A 690 -2.64 -27.81 28.30
CA ASP A 690 -2.75 -26.46 28.88
C ASP A 690 -1.56 -26.13 29.78
N ILE A 691 -1.11 -27.08 30.62
CA ILE A 691 0.08 -26.91 31.47
C ILE A 691 1.34 -26.69 30.62
N LEU A 692 1.53 -27.49 29.56
CA LEU A 692 2.68 -27.36 28.68
C LEU A 692 2.69 -26.01 27.96
N ARG A 693 1.51 -25.54 27.49
CA ARG A 693 1.39 -24.25 26.81
C ARG A 693 1.60 -23.07 27.75
N LEU A 694 1.08 -23.13 28.98
CA LEU A 694 1.33 -22.13 30.03
C LEU A 694 2.78 -22.17 30.57
N GLY A 695 3.56 -23.19 30.21
CA GLY A 695 5.02 -23.20 30.38
C GLY A 695 5.75 -22.26 29.41
N GLN A 696 5.08 -21.80 28.35
CA GLN A 696 5.56 -20.78 27.42
C GLN A 696 4.90 -19.42 27.73
N SER A 697 5.42 -18.34 27.14
CA SER A 697 4.84 -17.01 27.31
C SER A 697 3.45 -16.94 26.66
N VAL A 698 2.45 -16.55 27.45
CA VAL A 698 1.06 -16.34 27.01
C VAL A 698 0.64 -14.96 27.50
N HIS A 699 0.29 -14.06 26.58
CA HIS A 699 -0.10 -12.68 26.91
C HIS A 699 -1.62 -12.52 26.98
N VAL A 700 -2.33 -13.20 26.07
CA VAL A 700 -3.79 -13.18 25.97
C VAL A 700 -4.34 -14.58 26.17
N LEU A 701 -5.21 -14.75 27.17
CA LEU A 701 -5.91 -16.00 27.45
C LEU A 701 -7.38 -15.90 27.06
N VAL A 702 -7.82 -16.70 26.10
CA VAL A 702 -9.23 -16.79 25.67
C VAL A 702 -9.80 -18.13 26.12
N GLY A 703 -10.98 -18.16 26.73
CA GLY A 703 -11.51 -19.45 27.15
C GLY A 703 -12.86 -19.46 27.83
N THR A 704 -13.27 -20.69 28.20
CA THR A 704 -14.51 -20.91 28.96
C THR A 704 -14.26 -20.77 30.46
N PRO A 705 -15.20 -20.20 31.24
CA PRO A 705 -14.95 -19.77 32.62
C PRO A 705 -14.51 -20.88 33.56
N GLY A 706 -15.19 -22.03 33.52
CA GLY A 706 -14.87 -23.16 34.41
C GLY A 706 -13.47 -23.73 34.18
N ARG A 707 -12.96 -23.69 32.95
CA ARG A 707 -11.60 -24.17 32.64
C ARG A 707 -10.53 -23.19 33.13
N ILE A 708 -10.75 -21.90 32.93
CA ILE A 708 -9.82 -20.86 33.40
C ILE A 708 -9.79 -20.86 34.94
N LEU A 709 -10.94 -21.00 35.60
CA LEU A 709 -11.01 -21.14 37.05
C LEU A 709 -10.27 -22.38 37.57
N ASP A 710 -10.40 -23.53 36.90
CA ASP A 710 -9.65 -24.75 37.27
C ASP A 710 -8.13 -24.54 37.17
N LEU A 711 -7.65 -23.85 36.12
CA LEU A 711 -6.23 -23.54 35.93
C LEU A 711 -5.72 -22.52 36.96
N ALA A 712 -6.52 -21.49 37.27
CA ALA A 712 -6.18 -20.48 38.27
C ALA A 712 -6.19 -21.05 39.69
N GLY A 713 -7.22 -21.83 40.06
CA GLY A 713 -7.33 -22.45 41.39
C GLY A 713 -6.25 -23.50 41.68
N LYS A 714 -5.64 -24.09 40.65
CA LYS A 714 -4.47 -24.97 40.77
C LYS A 714 -3.12 -24.24 40.75
N GLY A 715 -3.13 -22.90 40.62
CA GLY A 715 -1.91 -22.09 40.49
C GLY A 715 -1.12 -22.34 39.21
N ILE A 716 -1.77 -22.87 38.16
CA ILE A 716 -1.14 -23.12 36.85
C ILE A 716 -1.18 -21.85 35.99
N ALA A 717 -2.31 -21.14 36.00
CA ALA A 717 -2.46 -19.84 35.35
C ALA A 717 -2.45 -18.73 36.40
N ASP A 718 -1.46 -17.83 36.33
CA ASP A 718 -1.43 -16.63 37.16
C ASP A 718 -2.21 -15.50 36.46
N LEU A 719 -3.31 -15.06 37.08
CA LEU A 719 -4.18 -13.99 36.59
C LEU A 719 -3.97 -12.66 37.33
N SER A 720 -3.02 -12.59 38.26
CA SER A 720 -2.75 -11.38 39.06
C SER A 720 -2.34 -10.19 38.18
N GLY A 721 -1.56 -10.45 37.11
CA GLY A 721 -1.13 -9.46 36.13
C GLY A 721 -2.16 -9.11 35.04
N CYS A 722 -3.37 -9.69 35.11
CA CYS A 722 -4.40 -9.46 34.11
C CYS A 722 -5.07 -8.09 34.29
N GLY A 723 -4.56 -7.08 33.58
CA GLY A 723 -5.08 -5.72 33.62
C GLY A 723 -6.36 -5.49 32.81
N VAL A 724 -6.69 -6.39 31.87
CA VAL A 724 -7.87 -6.27 31.00
C VAL A 724 -8.69 -7.56 31.04
N PHE A 725 -9.98 -7.43 31.37
CA PHE A 725 -10.92 -8.53 31.46
C PHE A 725 -12.15 -8.29 30.59
N VAL A 726 -12.47 -9.26 29.72
CA VAL A 726 -13.57 -9.14 28.75
C VAL A 726 -14.55 -10.30 28.92
N MET A 727 -15.85 -9.98 28.85
CA MET A 727 -16.92 -10.97 28.68
C MET A 727 -17.68 -10.72 27.38
N ASP A 728 -17.63 -11.68 26.46
CA ASP A 728 -18.49 -11.71 25.27
C ASP A 728 -19.69 -12.62 25.50
N GLU A 729 -20.88 -12.21 25.04
CA GLU A 729 -22.17 -12.79 25.41
C GLU A 729 -22.39 -12.81 26.95
N ALA A 730 -22.21 -11.64 27.56
CA ALA A 730 -22.27 -11.45 29.01
C ALA A 730 -23.60 -11.90 29.64
N ASP A 731 -24.71 -11.81 28.90
CA ASP A 731 -26.03 -12.32 29.34
C ASP A 731 -26.01 -13.82 29.68
N LYS A 732 -25.25 -14.64 28.94
CA LYS A 732 -25.08 -16.07 29.27
C LYS A 732 -24.08 -16.29 30.39
N LEU A 733 -22.95 -15.60 30.32
CA LEU A 733 -21.86 -15.76 31.29
C LEU A 733 -22.26 -15.35 32.71
N LEU A 734 -23.24 -14.46 32.84
CA LEU A 734 -23.79 -14.02 34.12
C LEU A 734 -25.08 -14.76 34.51
N SER A 735 -25.50 -15.79 33.77
CA SER A 735 -26.65 -16.61 34.17
C SER A 735 -26.41 -17.32 35.52
N PRO A 736 -27.48 -17.71 36.25
CA PRO A 736 -27.35 -18.32 37.58
C PRO A 736 -26.44 -19.56 37.64
N GLU A 737 -26.31 -20.28 36.52
CA GLU A 737 -25.45 -21.45 36.34
C GLU A 737 -23.95 -21.11 36.42
N PHE A 738 -23.55 -19.93 35.93
CA PHE A 738 -22.15 -19.49 35.84
C PHE A 738 -21.75 -18.49 36.93
N GLY A 739 -22.71 -17.86 37.61
CA GLY A 739 -22.46 -16.84 38.65
C GLY A 739 -21.39 -17.23 39.69
N PRO A 740 -21.46 -18.41 40.34
CA PRO A 740 -20.44 -18.83 41.31
C PRO A 740 -19.04 -18.98 40.70
N VAL A 741 -18.96 -19.44 39.44
CA VAL A 741 -17.69 -19.61 38.72
C VAL A 741 -17.08 -18.24 38.40
N MET A 742 -17.91 -17.24 38.07
CA MET A 742 -17.47 -15.87 37.80
C MET A 742 -16.91 -15.20 39.04
N GLU A 743 -17.63 -15.26 40.16
CA GLU A 743 -17.18 -14.69 41.43
C GLU A 743 -15.86 -15.32 41.88
N GLY A 744 -15.71 -16.64 41.73
CA GLY A 744 -14.46 -17.34 42.02
C GLY A 744 -13.29 -16.88 41.13
N LEU A 745 -13.52 -16.66 39.83
CA LEU A 745 -12.48 -16.25 38.88
C LEU A 745 -12.03 -14.80 39.13
N LEU A 746 -12.97 -13.90 39.41
CA LEU A 746 -12.67 -12.50 39.75
C LEU A 746 -11.82 -12.36 41.02
N GLY A 747 -11.84 -13.35 41.91
CA GLY A 747 -10.99 -13.40 43.11
C GLY A 747 -9.52 -13.68 42.84
N TYR A 748 -9.16 -14.21 41.66
CA TYR A 748 -7.75 -14.43 41.25
C TYR A 748 -7.17 -13.27 40.43
N MET A 749 -7.99 -12.27 40.10
CA MET A 749 -7.61 -11.10 39.32
C MET A 749 -7.39 -9.88 40.22
N SER A 750 -6.62 -8.91 39.74
CA SER A 750 -6.47 -7.62 40.41
C SER A 750 -7.85 -6.97 40.70
N PRO A 751 -8.03 -6.31 41.85
CA PRO A 751 -9.30 -5.66 42.17
C PRO A 751 -9.61 -4.51 41.20
N PRO A 752 -10.90 -4.10 41.09
CA PRO A 752 -11.26 -2.85 40.43
C PRO A 752 -10.58 -1.66 41.10
N ALA A 753 -10.42 -0.54 40.38
CA ALA A 753 -9.88 0.68 40.98
C ALA A 753 -10.78 1.15 42.14
N GLU A 754 -10.18 1.60 43.26
CA GLU A 754 -10.95 2.11 44.40
C GLU A 754 -11.66 3.43 44.03
N ARG A 755 -12.87 3.63 44.57
CA ARG A 755 -13.74 4.77 44.22
C ARG A 755 -13.14 6.14 44.52
N ASP A 756 -12.18 6.22 45.43
CA ASP A 756 -11.63 7.49 45.94
C ASP A 756 -10.15 7.72 45.59
N ASP A 757 -9.47 6.75 44.96
CA ASP A 757 -8.06 6.88 44.57
C ASP A 757 -7.92 7.03 43.05
N LYS A 758 -7.73 8.27 42.60
CA LYS A 758 -7.54 8.62 41.18
C LYS A 758 -6.21 8.11 40.61
N GLU A 759 -5.27 7.64 41.45
CA GLU A 759 -3.96 7.13 41.01
C GLU A 759 -3.89 5.59 41.01
N ALA A 760 -4.85 4.88 41.60
CA ALA A 760 -4.87 3.41 41.65
C ALA A 760 -5.21 2.78 40.29
N VAL A 761 -4.26 2.01 39.72
CA VAL A 761 -4.43 1.26 38.47
C VAL A 761 -5.15 -0.07 38.75
N GLY A 762 -6.49 -0.07 38.74
CA GLY A 762 -7.30 -1.29 38.83
C GLY A 762 -7.49 -2.03 37.50
N ARG A 763 -8.10 -3.22 37.55
CA ARG A 763 -8.47 -3.97 36.32
C ARG A 763 -9.53 -3.21 35.51
N GLN A 764 -9.42 -3.26 34.19
CA GLN A 764 -10.48 -2.80 33.26
C GLN A 764 -11.42 -3.96 32.93
N VAL A 765 -12.72 -3.71 32.99
CA VAL A 765 -13.78 -4.68 32.65
C VAL A 765 -14.56 -4.21 31.43
N MET A 766 -14.65 -5.08 30.41
CA MET A 766 -15.47 -4.82 29.22
C MET A 766 -16.52 -5.92 29.03
N LEU A 767 -17.80 -5.54 29.03
CA LEU A 767 -18.94 -6.43 28.84
C LEU A 767 -19.62 -6.15 27.50
N PHE A 768 -19.74 -7.18 26.66
CA PHE A 768 -20.42 -7.11 25.38
C PHE A 768 -21.60 -8.08 25.37
N SER A 769 -22.79 -7.58 25.01
CA SER A 769 -24.01 -8.40 24.95
C SER A 769 -24.98 -7.91 23.89
N ALA A 770 -25.87 -8.79 23.43
CA ALA A 770 -27.03 -8.41 22.62
C ALA A 770 -28.21 -7.93 23.50
N THR A 771 -28.31 -8.47 24.71
CA THR A 771 -29.39 -8.18 25.65
C THR A 771 -28.84 -7.71 27.00
N PHE A 772 -29.64 -6.95 27.75
CA PHE A 772 -29.29 -6.50 29.10
C PHE A 772 -30.37 -6.91 30.12
N PRO A 773 -30.36 -8.19 30.55
CA PRO A 773 -31.18 -8.61 31.67
C PRO A 773 -30.69 -7.98 32.99
N MET A 774 -31.56 -7.96 34.01
CA MET A 774 -31.26 -7.41 35.36
C MET A 774 -29.95 -7.95 35.95
N ILE A 775 -29.60 -9.20 35.66
CA ILE A 775 -28.38 -9.82 36.19
C ILE A 775 -27.08 -9.18 35.65
N VAL A 776 -27.10 -8.63 34.43
CA VAL A 776 -25.96 -7.87 33.88
C VAL A 776 -25.84 -6.53 34.62
N LYS A 777 -26.98 -5.92 34.97
CA LYS A 777 -27.02 -4.68 35.75
C LYS A 777 -26.49 -4.90 37.17
N ASP A 778 -26.90 -5.97 37.83
CA ASP A 778 -26.41 -6.32 39.18
C ASP A 778 -24.90 -6.54 39.20
N PHE A 779 -24.36 -7.21 38.16
CA PHE A 779 -22.92 -7.39 38.00
C PHE A 779 -22.20 -6.06 37.77
N LYS A 780 -22.72 -5.21 36.88
CA LYS A 780 -22.20 -3.87 36.59
C LYS A 780 -22.08 -3.05 37.86
N ASP A 781 -23.15 -2.99 38.65
CA ASP A 781 -23.19 -2.16 39.87
C ASP A 781 -22.22 -2.66 40.96
N LYS A 782 -21.90 -3.96 40.95
CA LYS A 782 -20.97 -4.61 41.91
C LYS A 782 -19.50 -4.57 41.49
N HIS A 783 -19.19 -4.75 40.20
CA HIS A 783 -17.83 -5.08 39.74
C HIS A 783 -17.22 -4.08 38.74
N MET A 784 -17.98 -3.11 38.22
CA MET A 784 -17.50 -2.13 37.24
C MET A 784 -17.44 -0.73 37.84
N HIS A 785 -16.47 0.08 37.41
CA HIS A 785 -16.27 1.45 37.86
C HIS A 785 -16.66 2.46 36.77
N SER A 786 -17.78 3.17 36.98
CA SER A 786 -18.30 4.20 36.07
C SER A 786 -18.21 3.82 34.58
N PRO A 787 -18.80 2.68 34.17
CA PRO A 787 -18.59 2.15 32.83
C PRO A 787 -19.20 3.08 31.77
N TYR A 788 -18.50 3.22 30.65
CA TYR A 788 -19.01 3.88 29.47
C TYR A 788 -20.07 2.99 28.83
N GLU A 789 -21.33 3.42 28.93
CA GLU A 789 -22.48 2.68 28.40
C GLU A 789 -22.70 3.01 26.94
N ILE A 790 -22.55 2.00 26.09
CA ILE A 790 -22.82 2.09 24.66
C ILE A 790 -24.10 1.32 24.40
N ASN A 791 -25.16 2.02 24.02
CA ASN A 791 -26.41 1.40 23.59
C ASN A 791 -26.75 1.83 22.16
N LEU A 792 -26.51 0.93 21.21
CA LEU A 792 -26.77 1.18 19.78
C LEU A 792 -28.08 0.53 19.31
N MET A 793 -28.97 0.18 20.24
CA MET A 793 -30.20 -0.54 19.97
C MET A 793 -31.39 0.24 20.51
N ASP A 794 -32.07 1.00 19.63
CA ASP A 794 -33.40 1.56 19.94
C ASP A 794 -34.48 0.47 19.89
N GLU A 795 -34.30 -0.52 18.99
CA GLU A 795 -35.16 -1.69 18.81
C GLU A 795 -34.35 -3.00 18.85
N LEU A 796 -34.98 -4.07 19.35
CA LEU A 796 -34.39 -5.41 19.49
C LEU A 796 -34.35 -6.22 18.17
N THR A 797 -34.73 -5.62 17.04
CA THR A 797 -34.81 -6.27 15.72
C THR A 797 -33.45 -6.29 14.99
N LEU A 798 -33.17 -7.31 14.17
CA LEU A 798 -31.96 -7.38 13.34
C LEU A 798 -32.17 -6.64 12.01
N LYS A 799 -31.40 -5.58 11.76
CA LYS A 799 -31.41 -4.91 10.45
C LYS A 799 -30.70 -5.81 9.43
N GLY A 800 -31.29 -5.96 8.24
CA GLY A 800 -30.75 -6.78 7.17
C GLY A 800 -31.22 -8.24 7.15
N VAL A 801 -31.90 -8.74 8.19
CA VAL A 801 -32.51 -10.08 8.17
C VAL A 801 -34.01 -9.97 7.91
N THR A 802 -34.44 -10.38 6.72
CA THR A 802 -35.87 -10.47 6.37
C THR A 802 -36.47 -11.73 6.99
N GLN A 803 -37.63 -11.60 7.63
CA GLN A 803 -38.24 -12.66 8.44
C GLN A 803 -39.59 -13.06 7.85
N TYR A 804 -39.78 -14.35 7.58
CA TYR A 804 -41.06 -14.92 7.15
C TYR A 804 -41.48 -16.10 8.04
N TYR A 805 -42.78 -16.38 8.07
CA TYR A 805 -43.31 -17.65 8.59
C TYR A 805 -44.09 -18.43 7.54
N ALA A 806 -44.05 -19.76 7.64
CA ALA A 806 -44.88 -20.68 6.88
C ALA A 806 -45.73 -21.47 7.88
N PHE A 807 -47.06 -21.30 7.79
CA PHE A 807 -48.00 -22.05 8.62
C PHE A 807 -48.18 -23.46 8.05
N VAL A 808 -47.75 -24.48 8.79
CA VAL A 808 -47.71 -25.87 8.31
C VAL A 808 -48.10 -26.85 9.41
N GLU A 809 -48.73 -27.96 9.03
CA GLU A 809 -48.90 -29.10 9.95
C GLU A 809 -47.56 -29.82 10.15
N GLU A 810 -47.40 -30.49 11.29
CA GLU A 810 -46.16 -31.19 11.65
C GLU A 810 -45.72 -32.20 10.58
N ARG A 811 -46.66 -32.95 10.00
CA ARG A 811 -46.41 -33.91 8.91
C ARG A 811 -45.93 -33.27 7.59
N GLN A 812 -46.18 -31.97 7.40
CA GLN A 812 -45.86 -31.24 6.18
C GLN A 812 -44.52 -30.50 6.26
N LYS A 813 -43.90 -30.36 7.44
CA LYS A 813 -42.66 -29.59 7.63
C LYS A 813 -41.52 -30.04 6.71
N VAL A 814 -41.31 -31.36 6.56
CA VAL A 814 -40.26 -31.90 5.67
C VAL A 814 -40.54 -31.58 4.20
N HIS A 815 -41.81 -31.64 3.78
CA HIS A 815 -42.20 -31.27 2.43
C HIS A 815 -41.97 -29.77 2.17
N CYS A 816 -42.38 -28.92 3.12
CA CYS A 816 -42.13 -27.48 3.06
C CYS A 816 -40.63 -27.18 2.96
N LEU A 817 -39.79 -27.83 3.77
CA LEU A 817 -38.34 -27.67 3.71
C LEU A 817 -37.76 -28.02 2.33
N ASN A 818 -38.23 -29.11 1.71
CA ASN A 818 -37.82 -29.49 0.35
C ASN A 818 -38.22 -28.43 -0.69
N THR A 819 -39.41 -27.84 -0.54
CA THR A 819 -39.85 -26.71 -1.38
C THR A 819 -38.95 -25.49 -1.19
N LEU A 820 -38.56 -25.17 0.04
CA LEU A 820 -37.64 -24.05 0.33
C LEU A 820 -36.28 -24.25 -0.33
N PHE A 821 -35.70 -25.46 -0.25
CA PHE A 821 -34.44 -25.77 -0.96
C PHE A 821 -34.53 -25.66 -2.48
N SER A 822 -35.72 -25.87 -3.05
CA SER A 822 -35.93 -25.78 -4.50
C SER A 822 -36.19 -24.34 -4.97
N LYS A 823 -36.83 -23.51 -4.13
CA LYS A 823 -37.22 -22.14 -4.49
C LYS A 823 -36.19 -21.08 -4.12
N LEU A 824 -35.40 -21.30 -3.08
CA LEU A 824 -34.46 -20.31 -2.56
C LEU A 824 -33.04 -20.56 -3.06
N GLN A 825 -32.32 -19.49 -3.32
CA GLN A 825 -30.90 -19.56 -3.67
C GLN A 825 -30.03 -19.55 -2.41
N ILE A 826 -29.92 -20.71 -1.77
CA ILE A 826 -29.20 -20.90 -0.50
C ILE A 826 -27.72 -21.10 -0.77
N ASN A 827 -26.83 -20.20 -0.33
CA ASN A 827 -25.39 -20.43 -0.36
C ASN A 827 -25.02 -21.47 0.70
N GLN A 828 -25.28 -21.11 1.96
CA GLN A 828 -25.29 -22.02 3.10
C GLN A 828 -26.49 -21.71 4.01
N SER A 829 -27.05 -22.74 4.64
CA SER A 829 -28.13 -22.60 5.61
C SER A 829 -27.88 -23.27 6.95
N ILE A 830 -28.45 -22.69 8.00
CA ILE A 830 -28.53 -23.31 9.32
C ILE A 830 -30.00 -23.59 9.64
N ILE A 831 -30.29 -24.83 10.06
CA ILE A 831 -31.63 -25.34 10.31
C ILE A 831 -31.74 -25.73 11.78
N PHE A 832 -32.63 -25.07 12.52
CA PHE A 832 -32.76 -25.27 13.96
C PHE A 832 -33.90 -26.23 14.33
N CYS A 833 -33.60 -27.17 15.23
CA CYS A 833 -34.58 -28.07 15.86
C CYS A 833 -34.49 -27.99 17.39
N ASN A 834 -35.61 -28.20 18.09
CA ASN A 834 -35.67 -28.10 19.55
C ASN A 834 -35.13 -29.36 20.27
N SER A 835 -34.97 -30.48 19.56
CA SER A 835 -34.57 -31.78 20.14
C SER A 835 -33.38 -32.42 19.42
N THR A 836 -32.46 -33.03 20.16
CA THR A 836 -31.27 -33.70 19.60
C THR A 836 -31.63 -34.87 18.68
N ASN A 837 -32.66 -35.64 19.01
CA ASN A 837 -33.04 -36.80 18.19
C ASN A 837 -33.60 -36.34 16.84
N ARG A 838 -34.30 -35.20 16.84
CA ARG A 838 -34.87 -34.60 15.64
C ARG A 838 -33.79 -34.01 14.73
N VAL A 839 -32.72 -33.46 15.30
CA VAL A 839 -31.54 -33.00 14.56
C VAL A 839 -30.95 -34.13 13.70
N GLU A 840 -30.70 -35.30 14.30
CA GLU A 840 -30.14 -36.46 13.58
C GLU A 840 -31.09 -37.00 12.50
N LEU A 841 -32.37 -37.17 12.84
CA LEU A 841 -33.38 -37.68 11.91
C LEU A 841 -33.60 -36.74 10.73
N LEU A 842 -33.67 -35.43 10.98
CA LEU A 842 -33.86 -34.44 9.93
C LEU A 842 -32.64 -34.38 9.00
N ALA A 843 -31.43 -34.39 9.55
CA ALA A 843 -30.21 -34.39 8.73
C ALA A 843 -30.16 -35.61 7.80
N LYS A 844 -30.48 -36.80 8.32
CA LYS A 844 -30.60 -38.02 7.51
C LYS A 844 -31.63 -37.86 6.38
N LYS A 845 -32.80 -37.28 6.69
CA LYS A 845 -33.86 -37.02 5.69
C LYS A 845 -33.43 -36.00 4.63
N ILE A 846 -32.73 -34.94 5.00
CA ILE A 846 -32.21 -33.95 4.05
C ILE A 846 -31.17 -34.60 3.11
N THR A 847 -30.30 -35.46 3.65
CA THR A 847 -29.36 -36.24 2.83
C THR A 847 -30.06 -37.23 1.91
N GLU A 848 -31.12 -37.90 2.36
CA GLU A 848 -31.96 -38.77 1.52
C GLU A 848 -32.66 -38.00 0.38
N LEU A 849 -33.00 -36.73 0.60
CA LEU A 849 -33.55 -35.82 -0.42
C LEU A 849 -32.51 -35.33 -1.44
N GLY A 850 -31.23 -35.68 -1.27
CA GLY A 850 -30.15 -35.35 -2.20
C GLY A 850 -29.39 -34.06 -1.87
N TYR A 851 -29.62 -33.44 -0.71
CA TYR A 851 -28.91 -32.23 -0.30
C TYR A 851 -27.76 -32.55 0.68
N SER A 852 -26.59 -31.91 0.48
CA SER A 852 -25.47 -32.00 1.41
C SER A 852 -25.87 -31.39 2.77
N CYS A 853 -25.77 -32.19 3.82
CA CYS A 853 -26.22 -31.81 5.15
C CYS A 853 -25.35 -32.45 6.24
N PHE A 854 -24.90 -31.64 7.19
CA PHE A 854 -24.30 -32.10 8.44
C PHE A 854 -25.21 -31.75 9.61
N TYR A 855 -24.92 -32.35 10.76
CA TYR A 855 -25.64 -32.06 11.99
C TYR A 855 -24.72 -31.86 13.18
N SER A 856 -25.17 -31.05 14.15
CA SER A 856 -24.44 -30.85 15.40
C SER A 856 -25.37 -30.56 16.59
N HIS A 857 -25.16 -31.30 17.69
CA HIS A 857 -25.93 -31.18 18.94
C HIS A 857 -25.10 -31.60 20.18
N ALA A 858 -25.67 -31.36 21.38
CA ALA A 858 -24.96 -31.49 22.64
C ALA A 858 -24.45 -32.90 22.97
N LYS A 859 -25.14 -33.95 22.50
CA LYS A 859 -24.78 -35.35 22.75
C LYS A 859 -23.63 -35.88 21.88
N MET A 860 -23.21 -35.15 20.84
CA MET A 860 -22.09 -35.56 19.99
C MET A 860 -20.75 -35.43 20.72
N LEU A 861 -19.78 -36.26 20.32
CA LEU A 861 -18.39 -36.09 20.73
C LEU A 861 -17.85 -34.74 20.23
N GLN A 862 -17.07 -34.04 21.07
CA GLN A 862 -16.55 -32.71 20.74
C GLN A 862 -15.68 -32.73 19.48
N SER A 863 -14.84 -33.74 19.29
CA SER A 863 -14.00 -33.88 18.10
C SER A 863 -14.83 -33.90 16.81
N HIS A 864 -15.98 -34.58 16.83
CA HIS A 864 -16.90 -34.62 15.70
C HIS A 864 -17.57 -33.27 15.46
N ARG A 865 -18.00 -32.57 16.53
CA ARG A 865 -18.54 -31.21 16.40
C ARG A 865 -17.54 -30.24 15.80
N ASN A 866 -16.29 -30.27 16.25
CA ASN A 866 -15.22 -29.42 15.72
C ASN A 866 -14.98 -29.68 14.23
N ARG A 867 -14.99 -30.95 13.81
CA ARG A 867 -14.86 -31.33 12.40
C ARG A 867 -16.05 -30.84 11.57
N VAL A 868 -17.28 -31.08 12.01
CA VAL A 868 -18.50 -30.59 11.33
C VAL A 868 -18.46 -29.07 11.18
N PHE A 869 -18.02 -28.37 12.23
CA PHE A 869 -17.87 -26.93 12.21
C PHE A 869 -16.82 -26.45 11.20
N HIS A 870 -15.64 -27.08 11.21
CA HIS A 870 -14.58 -26.79 10.25
C HIS A 870 -15.05 -26.99 8.82
N ASP A 871 -15.65 -28.14 8.52
CA ASP A 871 -16.09 -28.52 7.18
C ASP A 871 -17.28 -27.66 6.69
N PHE A 872 -18.16 -27.23 7.61
CA PHE A 872 -19.21 -26.27 7.29
C PHE A 872 -18.64 -24.88 7.02
N ARG A 873 -17.69 -24.40 7.83
CA ARG A 873 -17.03 -23.10 7.63
C ARG A 873 -16.22 -23.05 6.34
N SER A 874 -15.61 -24.16 5.91
CA SER A 874 -14.87 -24.26 4.65
C SER A 874 -15.76 -24.40 3.40
N GLY A 875 -17.09 -24.40 3.56
CA GLY A 875 -18.03 -24.55 2.44
C GLY A 875 -18.17 -25.97 1.91
N THR A 876 -17.58 -26.98 2.56
CA THR A 876 -17.67 -28.39 2.15
C THR A 876 -19.11 -28.91 2.26
N CYS A 877 -19.91 -28.33 3.17
CA CYS A 877 -21.33 -28.62 3.31
C CYS A 877 -22.18 -27.34 3.22
N ARG A 878 -23.35 -27.44 2.57
CA ARG A 878 -24.27 -26.31 2.39
C ARG A 878 -25.30 -26.17 3.50
N ASN A 879 -25.67 -27.25 4.19
CA ASN A 879 -26.73 -27.20 5.20
C ASN A 879 -26.25 -27.78 6.53
N LEU A 880 -26.54 -27.08 7.63
CA LEU A 880 -26.22 -27.53 8.98
C LEU A 880 -27.50 -27.61 9.83
N VAL A 881 -27.89 -28.81 10.25
CA VAL A 881 -29.00 -29.02 11.20
C VAL A 881 -28.46 -29.01 12.62
N CYS A 882 -29.03 -28.20 13.51
CA CYS A 882 -28.53 -28.11 14.88
C CYS A 882 -29.60 -27.82 15.92
N SER A 883 -29.27 -28.15 17.17
CA SER A 883 -30.01 -27.72 18.36
C SER A 883 -29.56 -26.33 18.81
N ASP A 884 -30.22 -25.78 19.83
CA ASP A 884 -29.87 -24.47 20.40
C ASP A 884 -28.44 -24.32 20.92
N LEU A 885 -27.70 -25.42 21.07
CA LEU A 885 -26.27 -25.42 21.37
C LEU A 885 -25.45 -24.53 20.42
N LEU A 886 -25.80 -24.47 19.13
CA LEU A 886 -25.05 -23.74 18.10
C LEU A 886 -25.64 -22.35 17.78
N THR A 887 -26.60 -21.87 18.59
CA THR A 887 -27.21 -20.54 18.39
C THR A 887 -26.29 -19.40 18.78
N ARG A 888 -25.24 -19.70 19.54
CA ARG A 888 -24.31 -18.75 20.13
C ARG A 888 -22.88 -19.11 19.74
N GLY A 889 -22.05 -18.09 19.51
CA GLY A 889 -20.64 -18.33 19.23
C GLY A 889 -20.24 -18.88 17.86
N ILE A 890 -21.10 -18.78 16.84
CA ILE A 890 -20.79 -19.17 15.45
C ILE A 890 -20.94 -17.97 14.52
N ASP A 891 -19.85 -17.60 13.84
CA ASP A 891 -19.84 -16.55 12.83
C ASP A 891 -19.38 -17.12 11.49
N ILE A 892 -20.32 -17.26 10.55
CA ILE A 892 -20.06 -17.77 9.20
C ILE A 892 -20.71 -16.82 8.21
N GLN A 893 -19.89 -15.99 7.57
CA GLN A 893 -20.36 -14.94 6.65
C GLN A 893 -21.09 -15.46 5.41
N ALA A 894 -20.89 -16.73 5.05
CA ALA A 894 -21.52 -17.36 3.88
C ALA A 894 -22.96 -17.87 4.15
N VAL A 895 -23.41 -17.86 5.41
CA VAL A 895 -24.79 -18.23 5.76
C VAL A 895 -25.73 -17.09 5.40
N ASN A 896 -26.53 -17.31 4.35
CA ASN A 896 -27.52 -16.33 3.90
C ASN A 896 -28.95 -16.70 4.28
N VAL A 897 -29.23 -17.95 4.67
CA VAL A 897 -30.57 -18.42 5.05
C VAL A 897 -30.55 -19.16 6.39
N VAL A 898 -31.45 -18.79 7.29
CA VAL A 898 -31.74 -19.52 8.54
C VAL A 898 -33.15 -20.09 8.45
N ILE A 899 -33.32 -21.35 8.84
CA ILE A 899 -34.63 -22.02 8.88
C ILE A 899 -34.89 -22.53 10.30
N ASN A 900 -35.90 -21.99 10.95
CA ASN A 900 -36.41 -22.52 12.20
C ASN A 900 -37.41 -23.64 11.88
N PHE A 901 -36.91 -24.88 11.82
CA PHE A 901 -37.74 -26.06 11.56
C PHE A 901 -38.70 -26.35 12.72
N ASP A 902 -38.21 -26.12 13.94
CA ASP A 902 -39.05 -25.97 15.12
C ASP A 902 -39.00 -24.52 15.60
N PHE A 903 -40.17 -23.91 15.79
CA PHE A 903 -40.25 -22.55 16.28
C PHE A 903 -39.68 -22.45 17.72
N PRO A 904 -38.85 -21.43 18.03
CA PRO A 904 -38.27 -21.27 19.35
C PRO A 904 -39.32 -20.85 20.38
N LYS A 905 -39.06 -21.18 21.65
CA LYS A 905 -40.00 -20.90 22.73
C LYS A 905 -39.95 -19.45 23.22
N ASN A 906 -38.81 -18.77 23.17
CA ASN A 906 -38.63 -17.41 23.70
C ASN A 906 -37.93 -16.49 22.70
N ALA A 907 -38.10 -15.17 22.87
CA ALA A 907 -37.57 -14.15 21.95
C ALA A 907 -36.04 -14.11 21.93
N GLU A 908 -35.39 -14.38 23.05
CA GLU A 908 -33.93 -14.43 23.14
C GLU A 908 -33.37 -15.53 22.20
N THR A 909 -33.86 -16.76 22.31
CA THR A 909 -33.44 -17.87 21.44
C THR A 909 -33.74 -17.56 19.98
N TYR A 910 -34.91 -16.97 19.70
CA TYR A 910 -35.27 -16.54 18.35
C TYR A 910 -34.24 -15.58 17.76
N LEU A 911 -33.91 -14.50 18.48
CA LEU A 911 -32.96 -13.48 18.06
C LEU A 911 -31.56 -14.07 17.77
N HIS A 912 -31.10 -15.01 18.59
CA HIS A 912 -29.80 -15.67 18.38
C HIS A 912 -29.80 -16.60 17.16
N ARG A 913 -30.91 -17.33 16.92
CA ARG A 913 -31.08 -18.20 15.74
C ARG A 913 -31.05 -17.40 14.45
N ILE A 914 -31.91 -16.38 14.34
CA ILE A 914 -32.01 -15.59 13.10
C ILE A 914 -30.76 -14.74 12.86
N GLY A 915 -30.05 -14.33 13.93
CA GLY A 915 -28.75 -13.66 13.85
C GLY A 915 -27.58 -14.56 13.43
N ARG A 916 -27.84 -15.74 12.84
CA ARG A 916 -26.84 -16.53 12.12
C ARG A 916 -26.74 -16.15 10.64
N SER A 917 -27.77 -15.54 10.05
CA SER A 917 -27.69 -14.88 8.75
C SER A 917 -27.54 -13.36 8.92
N GLY A 918 -27.26 -12.66 7.83
CA GLY A 918 -27.14 -11.20 7.82
C GLY A 918 -25.98 -10.65 8.67
N ARG A 919 -24.82 -11.32 8.62
CA ARG A 919 -23.63 -10.94 9.39
C ARG A 919 -22.91 -9.73 8.79
N PHE A 920 -22.34 -8.89 9.64
CA PHE A 920 -21.61 -7.67 9.27
C PHE A 920 -22.38 -6.76 8.31
N GLY A 921 -23.69 -6.67 8.54
CA GLY A 921 -24.62 -5.81 7.82
C GLY A 921 -25.10 -6.36 6.49
N HIS A 922 -24.65 -7.55 6.08
CA HIS A 922 -25.18 -8.18 4.87
C HIS A 922 -26.65 -8.55 5.02
N LEU A 923 -27.31 -8.71 3.89
CA LEU A 923 -28.70 -9.12 3.84
C LEU A 923 -28.83 -10.65 4.03
N GLY A 924 -29.88 -11.08 4.72
CA GLY A 924 -30.14 -12.46 5.03
C GLY A 924 -31.62 -12.77 5.17
N LEU A 925 -31.96 -14.06 5.10
CA LEU A 925 -33.32 -14.56 5.20
C LEU A 925 -33.49 -15.45 6.43
N ALA A 926 -34.60 -15.31 7.13
CA ALA A 926 -35.02 -16.18 8.22
C ALA A 926 -36.44 -16.72 7.95
N ILE A 927 -36.60 -18.04 7.94
CA ILE A 927 -37.88 -18.70 7.67
C ILE A 927 -38.30 -19.54 8.86
N ASN A 928 -39.52 -19.32 9.32
CA ASN A 928 -40.09 -19.95 10.50
C ASN A 928 -41.18 -20.95 10.12
N LEU A 929 -41.01 -22.23 10.46
CA LEU A 929 -42.10 -23.21 10.29
C LEU A 929 -42.96 -23.21 11.55
N VAL A 930 -44.16 -22.67 11.44
CA VAL A 930 -45.08 -22.43 12.57
C VAL A 930 -46.25 -23.40 12.50
N THR A 931 -46.49 -24.13 13.58
CA THR A 931 -47.67 -24.98 13.72
C THR A 931 -48.78 -24.25 14.48
N TYR A 932 -49.98 -24.85 14.56
CA TYR A 932 -51.09 -24.28 15.34
C TYR A 932 -50.72 -24.06 16.83
N GLU A 933 -49.88 -24.92 17.42
CA GLU A 933 -49.44 -24.81 18.82
C GLU A 933 -48.48 -23.63 19.05
N ASP A 934 -47.73 -23.25 18.01
CA ASP A 934 -46.70 -22.22 18.09
C ASP A 934 -47.28 -20.78 18.05
N ARG A 935 -48.57 -20.61 17.74
CA ARG A 935 -49.21 -19.29 17.57
C ARG A 935 -49.04 -18.34 18.77
N PHE A 936 -49.08 -18.87 19.99
CA PHE A 936 -48.90 -18.08 21.21
C PHE A 936 -47.43 -17.68 21.41
N ASN A 937 -46.49 -18.55 21.02
CA ASN A 937 -45.07 -18.22 21.05
C ASN A 937 -44.74 -17.15 20.00
N LEU A 938 -45.37 -17.23 18.82
CA LEU A 938 -45.22 -16.24 17.74
C LEU A 938 -45.67 -14.85 18.20
N ASP A 939 -46.92 -14.72 18.66
CA ASP A 939 -47.47 -13.44 19.17
C ASP A 939 -46.64 -12.88 20.32
N ARG A 940 -46.15 -13.73 21.24
CA ARG A 940 -45.25 -13.29 22.30
C ARG A 940 -43.93 -12.73 21.77
N ILE A 941 -43.29 -13.44 20.83
CA ILE A 941 -42.01 -13.03 20.26
C ILE A 941 -42.15 -11.72 19.46
N GLU A 942 -43.22 -11.57 18.68
CA GLU A 942 -43.52 -10.34 17.95
C GLU A 942 -43.69 -9.14 18.88
N ARG A 943 -44.41 -9.31 19.99
CA ARG A 943 -44.59 -8.27 21.03
C ARG A 943 -43.29 -7.93 21.75
N GLU A 944 -42.52 -8.94 22.16
CA GLU A 944 -41.25 -8.73 22.90
C GLU A 944 -40.17 -8.07 22.03
N LEU A 945 -40.14 -8.37 20.73
CA LEU A 945 -39.16 -7.81 19.80
C LEU A 945 -39.64 -6.55 19.08
N GLY A 946 -40.94 -6.23 19.15
CA GLY A 946 -41.55 -5.12 18.41
C GLY A 946 -41.45 -5.30 16.90
N THR A 947 -41.62 -6.53 16.39
CA THR A 947 -41.51 -6.86 14.97
C THR A 947 -42.70 -7.66 14.49
N GLU A 948 -43.14 -7.44 13.26
CA GLU A 948 -44.12 -8.28 12.58
C GLU A 948 -43.39 -9.31 11.70
N ILE A 949 -43.69 -10.60 11.89
CA ILE A 949 -43.16 -11.68 11.05
C ILE A 949 -44.24 -11.97 10.01
N THR A 950 -43.96 -11.64 8.76
CA THR A 950 -44.96 -11.76 7.67
C THR A 950 -45.07 -13.18 7.13
N PRO A 951 -46.23 -13.58 6.57
CA PRO A 951 -46.35 -14.88 5.91
C PRO A 951 -45.44 -14.95 4.66
N ILE A 952 -44.83 -16.11 4.42
CA ILE A 952 -43.93 -16.30 3.28
C ILE A 952 -44.68 -16.04 1.95
N PRO A 953 -44.18 -15.14 1.07
CA PRO A 953 -44.79 -14.89 -0.23
C PRO A 953 -44.57 -16.07 -1.19
N LYS A 954 -45.32 -16.11 -2.30
CA LYS A 954 -45.18 -17.16 -3.33
C LYS A 954 -43.79 -17.19 -3.96
N GLU A 955 -43.18 -16.01 -4.08
CA GLU A 955 -41.82 -15.76 -4.59
C GLU A 955 -41.12 -14.82 -3.61
N VAL A 956 -39.89 -15.17 -3.22
CA VAL A 956 -39.06 -14.37 -2.32
C VAL A 956 -38.02 -13.65 -3.16
N ASP A 957 -37.96 -12.32 -3.07
CA ASP A 957 -36.97 -11.51 -3.77
C ASP A 957 -35.55 -11.93 -3.36
N ARG A 958 -34.72 -12.24 -4.35
CA ARG A 958 -33.33 -12.65 -4.16
C ARG A 958 -32.47 -11.52 -3.63
N GLY A 959 -32.79 -10.26 -3.96
CA GLY A 959 -32.07 -9.09 -3.46
C GLY A 959 -32.08 -8.97 -1.94
N LEU A 960 -33.01 -9.64 -1.26
CA LEU A 960 -33.12 -9.64 0.21
C LEU A 960 -32.13 -10.55 0.92
N TYR A 961 -31.40 -11.43 0.21
CA TYR A 961 -30.51 -12.42 0.84
C TYR A 961 -29.42 -12.99 -0.08
N VAL A 962 -29.33 -12.53 -1.32
CA VAL A 962 -28.30 -12.91 -2.29
C VAL A 962 -27.55 -11.64 -2.67
N ALA A 963 -26.22 -11.70 -2.68
CA ALA A 963 -25.39 -10.60 -3.14
C ALA A 963 -25.75 -10.24 -4.60
N PRO A 964 -25.78 -8.96 -4.99
CA PRO A 964 -25.86 -8.58 -6.39
C PRO A 964 -24.64 -9.20 -7.08
N SER A 965 -24.85 -10.22 -7.90
CA SER A 965 -23.76 -10.79 -8.66
C SER A 965 -23.30 -9.73 -9.65
N GLY A 966 -22.05 -9.28 -9.52
CA GLY A 966 -21.27 -8.92 -10.71
C GLY A 966 -21.50 -10.03 -11.73
N SER A 967 -21.83 -9.63 -12.96
CA SER A 967 -22.37 -10.44 -14.08
C SER A 967 -22.11 -11.95 -13.99
N GLU A 968 -23.08 -12.80 -14.36
CA GLU A 968 -22.95 -14.27 -14.39
C GLU A 968 -21.66 -14.78 -15.09
N GLU A 969 -21.08 -13.95 -15.97
CA GLU A 969 -19.76 -14.07 -16.59
C GLU A 969 -18.60 -14.17 -15.57
N GLU A 970 -18.57 -13.32 -14.55
CA GLU A 970 -17.47 -13.22 -13.57
C GLU A 970 -17.45 -14.41 -12.61
N MET A 971 -18.62 -14.92 -12.20
CA MET A 971 -18.70 -16.16 -11.40
C MET A 971 -18.28 -17.39 -12.22
N ARG A 972 -18.62 -17.44 -13.52
CA ARG A 972 -18.11 -18.47 -14.43
C ARG A 972 -16.59 -18.39 -14.58
N ILE A 973 -16.04 -17.19 -14.72
CA ILE A 973 -14.59 -16.95 -14.84
C ILE A 973 -13.88 -17.25 -13.51
N ALA A 974 -14.46 -16.93 -12.36
CA ALA A 974 -13.91 -17.23 -11.04
C ALA A 974 -13.91 -18.75 -10.76
N GLN A 975 -15.01 -19.45 -11.09
CA GLN A 975 -15.08 -20.91 -10.99
C GLN A 975 -14.13 -21.59 -11.99
N GLN A 976 -13.96 -21.04 -13.20
CA GLN A 976 -12.97 -21.51 -14.16
C GLN A 976 -11.53 -21.22 -13.72
N ARG A 977 -11.27 -20.07 -13.07
CA ARG A 977 -9.96 -19.73 -12.49
C ARG A 977 -9.64 -20.60 -11.28
N GLU A 978 -10.58 -20.89 -10.39
CA GLU A 978 -10.37 -21.81 -9.26
C GLU A 978 -10.18 -23.25 -9.73
N ALA A 979 -10.93 -23.68 -10.75
CA ALA A 979 -10.73 -24.98 -11.38
C ALA A 979 -9.34 -25.07 -12.04
N ALA A 980 -8.94 -24.03 -12.79
CA ALA A 980 -7.61 -23.95 -13.41
C ALA A 980 -6.48 -23.87 -12.38
N GLN A 981 -6.66 -23.13 -11.27
CA GLN A 981 -5.70 -23.06 -10.17
C GLN A 981 -5.58 -24.39 -9.42
N ARG A 982 -6.69 -25.12 -9.22
CA ARG A 982 -6.64 -26.48 -8.66
C ARG A 982 -5.95 -27.46 -9.61
N GLU A 983 -6.21 -27.35 -10.91
CA GLU A 983 -5.56 -28.18 -11.91
C GLU A 983 -4.06 -27.87 -12.02
N GLN A 984 -3.68 -26.59 -11.94
CA GLN A 984 -2.29 -26.14 -11.90
C GLN A 984 -1.59 -26.58 -10.62
N ALA A 985 -2.23 -26.45 -9.45
CA ALA A 985 -1.68 -26.95 -8.19
C ALA A 985 -1.51 -28.48 -8.19
N LEU A 986 -2.41 -29.22 -8.84
CA LEU A 986 -2.27 -30.66 -9.02
C LEU A 986 -1.10 -31.00 -9.96
N ARG A 987 -0.92 -30.23 -11.04
CA ARG A 987 0.22 -30.38 -11.97
C ARG A 987 1.55 -30.01 -11.33
N ASP A 988 1.59 -28.96 -10.52
CA ASP A 988 2.77 -28.53 -9.79
C ASP A 988 3.13 -29.55 -8.70
N GLN A 989 2.13 -30.15 -8.04
CA GLN A 989 2.34 -31.23 -7.08
C GLN A 989 2.82 -32.52 -7.77
N GLN A 990 2.33 -32.84 -8.97
CA GLN A 990 2.82 -33.94 -9.80
C GLN A 990 4.24 -33.67 -10.33
N ALA A 991 4.55 -32.44 -10.73
CA ALA A 991 5.88 -32.03 -11.19
C ALA A 991 6.90 -32.05 -10.04
N ALA A 992 6.52 -31.60 -8.85
CA ALA A 992 7.34 -31.70 -7.64
C ALA A 992 7.58 -33.17 -7.25
N GLN A 993 6.58 -34.03 -7.39
CA GLN A 993 6.71 -35.46 -7.14
C GLN A 993 7.60 -36.16 -8.18
N GLN A 994 7.54 -35.74 -9.46
CA GLN A 994 8.46 -36.20 -10.51
C GLN A 994 9.90 -35.69 -10.31
N GLN A 995 10.09 -34.46 -9.85
CA GLN A 995 11.42 -33.92 -9.52
C GLN A 995 12.03 -34.63 -8.30
N LEU A 996 11.22 -34.97 -7.28
CA LEU A 996 11.64 -35.80 -6.15
C LEU A 996 12.01 -37.24 -6.58
N LEU A 997 11.30 -37.81 -7.55
CA LEU A 997 11.65 -39.10 -8.16
C LEU A 997 12.95 -39.04 -9.00
N HIS A 998 13.20 -37.90 -9.65
CA HIS A 998 14.42 -37.69 -10.44
C HIS A 998 15.66 -37.42 -9.57
N GLN A 999 15.47 -36.78 -8.41
CA GLN A 999 16.54 -36.53 -7.43
C GLN A 999 16.88 -37.75 -6.55
N ALA A 1000 16.04 -38.81 -6.58
CA ALA A 1000 16.25 -40.05 -5.82
C ALA A 1000 17.03 -41.15 -6.58
N GLN A 1001 17.66 -40.85 -7.73
CA GLN A 1001 18.60 -41.76 -8.38
C GLN A 1001 20.03 -41.39 -7.96
N PRO A 1002 20.65 -42.16 -7.04
CA PRO A 1002 21.15 -43.48 -7.41
C PRO A 1002 20.89 -44.59 -6.37
N GLN A 1003 20.85 -45.85 -6.82
CA GLN A 1003 20.73 -47.12 -6.05
C GLN A 1003 19.34 -47.77 -5.94
N ILE A 1004 18.70 -48.09 -7.07
CA ILE A 1004 17.59 -49.07 -7.09
C ILE A 1004 17.93 -50.16 -8.10
N THR A 1005 17.85 -51.43 -7.68
CA THR A 1005 18.19 -52.59 -8.53
C THR A 1005 17.06 -52.93 -9.49
N HIS A 1006 17.42 -53.58 -10.61
CA HIS A 1006 16.54 -53.85 -11.76
C HIS A 1006 15.25 -54.66 -11.41
N SER A 1007 15.25 -55.39 -10.30
CA SER A 1007 14.08 -56.13 -9.79
C SER A 1007 13.01 -55.24 -9.13
N GLN A 1008 13.42 -54.15 -8.48
CA GLN A 1008 12.50 -53.22 -7.82
C GLN A 1008 11.78 -52.31 -8.83
N LEU A 1009 12.45 -51.96 -9.94
CA LEU A 1009 11.83 -51.24 -11.06
C LEU A 1009 10.67 -52.01 -11.70
N GLN A 1010 10.80 -53.34 -11.83
CA GLN A 1010 9.71 -54.18 -12.38
C GLN A 1010 8.49 -54.24 -11.45
N GLN A 1011 8.69 -54.29 -10.12
CA GLN A 1011 7.57 -54.28 -9.17
C GLN A 1011 6.84 -52.93 -9.15
N VAL A 1012 7.58 -51.81 -9.22
CA VAL A 1012 6.98 -50.47 -9.27
C VAL A 1012 6.22 -50.26 -10.58
N GLN A 1013 6.74 -50.75 -11.72
CA GLN A 1013 6.01 -50.70 -12.99
C GLN A 1013 4.76 -51.57 -12.99
N GLN A 1014 4.79 -52.78 -12.39
CA GLN A 1014 3.60 -53.61 -12.25
C GLN A 1014 2.53 -52.95 -11.37
N GLN A 1015 2.92 -52.31 -10.26
CA GLN A 1015 1.98 -51.59 -9.41
C GLN A 1015 1.41 -50.34 -10.07
N ALA A 1016 2.20 -49.63 -10.88
CA ALA A 1016 1.72 -48.48 -11.65
C ALA A 1016 0.67 -48.90 -12.68
N VAL A 1017 0.90 -49.98 -13.42
CA VAL A 1017 -0.05 -50.54 -14.40
C VAL A 1017 -1.34 -51.01 -13.71
N LEU A 1018 -1.24 -51.66 -12.54
CA LEU A 1018 -2.41 -52.11 -11.78
C LEU A 1018 -3.26 -50.91 -11.30
N ARG A 1019 -2.61 -49.83 -10.90
CA ARG A 1019 -3.26 -48.60 -10.42
C ARG A 1019 -3.93 -47.84 -11.56
N GLU A 1020 -3.32 -47.85 -12.74
CA GLU A 1020 -3.89 -47.26 -13.95
C GLU A 1020 -5.12 -48.03 -14.44
N GLN A 1021 -5.09 -49.37 -14.33
CA GLN A 1021 -6.25 -50.22 -14.59
C GLN A 1021 -7.39 -49.98 -13.58
N GLN A 1022 -7.08 -49.79 -12.30
CA GLN A 1022 -8.08 -49.44 -11.28
C GLN A 1022 -8.70 -48.05 -11.52
N LEU A 1023 -7.91 -47.07 -11.93
CA LEU A 1023 -8.39 -45.73 -12.28
C LEU A 1023 -9.30 -45.75 -13.52
N ARG A 1024 -8.95 -46.53 -14.55
CA ARG A 1024 -9.82 -46.74 -15.72
C ARG A 1024 -11.13 -47.44 -15.35
N ALA A 1025 -11.09 -48.43 -14.45
CA ALA A 1025 -12.30 -49.09 -13.97
C ALA A 1025 -13.23 -48.12 -13.22
N LEU A 1026 -12.67 -47.22 -12.40
CA LEU A 1026 -13.42 -46.18 -11.70
C LEU A 1026 -14.03 -45.14 -12.66
N GLN A 1027 -13.30 -44.73 -13.70
CA GLN A 1027 -13.82 -43.83 -14.74
C GLN A 1027 -14.96 -44.46 -15.54
N LEU A 1028 -14.85 -45.75 -15.89
CA LEU A 1028 -15.92 -46.49 -16.56
C LEU A 1028 -17.16 -46.64 -15.67
N GLN A 1029 -16.98 -46.83 -14.37
CA GLN A 1029 -18.08 -46.85 -13.39
C GLN A 1029 -18.80 -45.50 -13.28
N GLN A 1030 -18.05 -44.40 -13.27
CA GLN A 1030 -18.61 -43.05 -13.28
C GLN A 1030 -19.35 -42.74 -14.58
N GLN A 1031 -18.81 -43.14 -15.74
CA GLN A 1031 -19.49 -42.95 -17.02
C GLN A 1031 -20.80 -43.74 -17.11
N GLN A 1032 -20.85 -44.97 -16.59
CA GLN A 1032 -22.08 -45.75 -16.51
C GLN A 1032 -23.12 -45.15 -15.54
N GLN A 1033 -22.70 -44.59 -14.41
CA GLN A 1033 -23.59 -43.86 -13.49
C GLN A 1033 -24.15 -42.59 -14.13
N THR A 1034 -23.34 -41.89 -14.93
CA THR A 1034 -23.77 -40.65 -15.61
C THR A 1034 -24.75 -40.97 -16.76
N ALA A 1035 -24.54 -42.07 -17.47
CA ALA A 1035 -25.47 -42.55 -18.50
C ALA A 1035 -26.81 -43.03 -17.92
N MET A 1036 -26.82 -43.71 -16.76
CA MET A 1036 -28.07 -44.10 -16.09
C MET A 1036 -28.88 -42.91 -15.55
N ASN A 1037 -28.22 -41.82 -15.13
CA ASN A 1037 -28.89 -40.61 -14.68
C ASN A 1037 -29.45 -39.77 -15.83
N GLY A 1038 -28.91 -39.90 -17.05
CA GLY A 1038 -29.43 -39.25 -18.25
C GLY A 1038 -30.72 -39.89 -18.80
N ALA A 1039 -30.91 -41.20 -18.62
CA ALA A 1039 -32.06 -41.95 -19.15
C ALA A 1039 -33.31 -41.93 -18.23
N ARG A 1040 -33.25 -41.26 -17.07
CA ARG A 1040 -34.37 -41.09 -16.11
C ARG A 1040 -34.85 -39.63 -15.99
N ARG A 1041 -34.45 -38.76 -16.90
CA ARG A 1041 -35.02 -37.41 -17.06
C ARG A 1041 -36.13 -37.41 -18.10
#